data_AF-A0A0A8L2L2-F1
#
_entry.id   AF-A0A0A8L2L2-F1
#
_cell.length_a   1.000
_cell.length_b   1.000
_cell.length_c   1.000
_cell.angle_alpha   90.00
_cell.angle_beta   90.00
_cell.angle_gamma   90.00
#
_symmetry.space_group_name_H-M   'P 1'
#
loop_
_entity.id
_entity.type
_entity.pdbx_description
1 polymer ?
#
loop_
_entity_poly.entity_id
_entity_poly.type
_entity_poly.pdbx_seq_one_letter_code
_entity_poly.pdbx_strand_id
1 'polypeptide(L)'
;MASRSNVFVGIKPHNEHSTDAIGSSVVENRVDTYDYVLLPLTNNRYRDSMKAKFEEYRDHGHEWNEELKLDPPQLQELGVLPSNGDVSYIGLVSYFLELESHDADVRTLSLQVLEHELRYANFVGIKQVILAPPKKLNTLHYYAQSLSTVFDTFKDTCPAISISLPLFEDSDPLSTWELWNTIRKMCGYQPKLTVSLALPRQKTPRYVLSRWLSEPVTCLLVSASIFTTNQYNHPVLNKFNQQLITEFQRVNGNASKFGELAIVLHGMEKYTDKLNIEPSKYLEYLNYLLKKGDKLILMESPNDLQNEPTIMPPLLPHHENLSNAVYQTFEQDTIKYDLYEKAITAAASEILTKNISRRKNSAEFIALVAGAGRGPLVEKTFKVLNKLGLVNFRLLAIEKNPQAILYLQKRNFDLWNNKVEIIKTDIREWHDDIKVDLCISELLGSFGCNELSPECIAPIEAFHSKPETIFIPQGYSSYAAPISSPVLYQSLVEKGREFLEKPSLVHNIPYCRTSSRVNEIWSFSHLHQQHHQFNKSSISHFRIKHKSEIHGIAGFFIATLYDNITLSIVPNDSIIKTLEEQESSNIDNSRGHNGPTPTKVNHTDSMRSWSPVFFPLNEPLFLNDDTELELFIIRNDLNGRVWYEWSVSSFVYLVSSSKPPRLDGERVPSAESKETTDIETQNMTNAFAKFSPQPDSSEVEDKYFEDSINHTNFISGKGNEWDSVKDLHEIQNRQSSFDGSKDRREPRKISFTEEYHVRVRTDISKLHNPNGCMYSIPL
;
A
#
# COMPACT_ATOMS: atom_id res chain seq x y z
N MET A 1 19.15 28.16 9.82
CA MET A 1 19.02 27.57 8.47
C MET A 1 17.69 26.84 8.43
N ALA A 2 16.72 27.33 7.67
CA ALA A 2 15.46 26.60 7.50
C ALA A 2 15.77 25.32 6.71
N SER A 3 15.41 24.16 7.24
CA SER A 3 15.53 22.89 6.53
C SER A 3 14.77 22.99 5.20
N ARG A 4 15.44 22.68 4.09
CA ARG A 4 14.80 22.51 2.77
C ARG A 4 13.76 21.39 2.91
N SER A 5 12.61 21.53 2.24
CA SER A 5 11.54 20.51 2.30
C SER A 5 12.04 19.17 1.74
N ASN A 6 11.42 18.07 2.15
CA ASN A 6 11.71 16.74 1.61
C ASN A 6 11.14 16.54 0.19
N VAL A 7 10.29 17.46 -0.27
CA VAL A 7 9.69 17.48 -1.60
C VAL A 7 10.25 18.66 -2.40
N PHE A 8 10.62 18.41 -3.65
CA PHE A 8 11.19 19.41 -4.54
C PHE A 8 10.11 20.12 -5.35
N VAL A 9 10.35 21.36 -5.73
CA VAL A 9 9.45 22.18 -6.56
C VAL A 9 10.08 22.37 -7.93
N GLY A 10 9.31 22.14 -8.99
CA GLY A 10 9.73 22.38 -10.36
C GLY A 10 8.80 23.30 -11.13
N ILE A 11 9.30 23.84 -12.24
CA ILE A 11 8.52 24.69 -13.15
C ILE A 11 8.73 24.27 -14.62
N LYS A 12 7.65 24.30 -15.40
CA LYS A 12 7.71 24.30 -16.86
C LYS A 12 7.67 25.76 -17.35
N PRO A 13 8.77 26.30 -17.92
CA PRO A 13 8.85 27.71 -18.30
C PRO A 13 7.98 28.06 -19.53
N HIS A 14 7.72 29.36 -19.69
CA HIS A 14 6.95 29.94 -20.79
C HIS A 14 7.90 30.28 -21.96
N ASN A 15 7.59 29.78 -23.18
CA ASN A 15 8.26 29.94 -24.49
C ASN A 15 9.36 28.93 -24.90
N GLU A 16 9.06 28.22 -25.99
CA GLU A 16 9.98 27.42 -26.81
C GLU A 16 11.01 28.28 -27.57
N HIS A 17 10.81 29.60 -27.68
CA HIS A 17 11.71 30.52 -28.39
C HIS A 17 12.82 31.14 -27.52
N SER A 18 13.06 30.59 -26.33
CA SER A 18 14.11 31.08 -25.43
C SER A 18 15.47 30.39 -25.64
N THR A 19 15.62 29.51 -26.62
CA THR A 19 16.94 28.91 -26.94
C THR A 19 18.00 29.95 -27.32
N ASP A 20 17.60 31.10 -27.87
CA ASP A 20 18.53 32.18 -28.23
C ASP A 20 18.84 33.16 -27.07
N ALA A 21 18.16 33.04 -25.92
CA ALA A 21 18.28 33.98 -24.79
C ALA A 21 18.64 33.33 -23.44
N ILE A 22 18.83 32.00 -23.39
CA ILE A 22 19.22 31.26 -22.16
C ILE A 22 20.75 31.21 -21.97
N GLY A 23 21.53 31.84 -22.86
CA GLY A 23 22.90 32.26 -22.54
C GLY A 23 22.88 33.45 -21.58
N SER A 24 22.94 33.18 -20.28
CA SER A 24 23.26 34.10 -19.18
C SER A 24 22.14 34.92 -18.50
N SER A 25 21.18 35.59 -19.15
CA SER A 25 20.48 36.69 -18.42
C SER A 25 19.20 36.35 -17.61
N VAL A 26 18.48 35.26 -17.89
CA VAL A 26 17.18 34.97 -17.22
C VAL A 26 17.28 33.92 -16.10
N VAL A 27 18.26 33.01 -16.18
CA VAL A 27 18.44 31.92 -15.21
C VAL A 27 19.26 32.36 -14.00
N GLU A 28 20.13 33.38 -14.16
CA GLU A 28 21.08 33.81 -13.11
C GLU A 28 20.43 34.50 -11.90
N ASN A 29 19.16 34.91 -11.96
CA ASN A 29 18.52 35.71 -10.89
C ASN A 29 17.40 35.00 -10.10
N ARG A 30 17.14 33.69 -10.27
CA ARG A 30 15.94 33.03 -9.67
C ARG A 30 16.13 31.64 -9.06
N VAL A 31 17.37 31.23 -8.78
CA VAL A 31 17.73 29.91 -8.22
C VAL A 31 17.10 29.65 -6.82
N ASP A 32 16.61 30.67 -6.12
CA ASP A 32 16.05 30.52 -4.76
C ASP A 32 14.57 30.05 -4.69
N THR A 33 13.88 29.84 -5.82
CA THR A 33 12.40 29.61 -5.82
C THR A 33 11.92 28.25 -6.34
N TYR A 34 12.75 27.51 -7.06
CA TYR A 34 12.46 26.17 -7.58
C TYR A 34 13.75 25.34 -7.67
N ASP A 35 13.61 24.03 -7.61
CA ASP A 35 14.70 23.05 -7.65
C ASP A 35 14.89 22.43 -9.04
N TYR A 36 13.80 22.26 -9.79
CA TYR A 36 13.79 21.59 -11.09
C TYR A 36 13.19 22.44 -12.22
N VAL A 37 13.71 22.30 -13.44
CA VAL A 37 13.08 22.83 -14.66
C VAL A 37 12.67 21.69 -15.57
N LEU A 38 11.40 21.66 -15.97
CA LEU A 38 10.86 20.68 -16.93
C LEU A 38 10.99 21.25 -18.35
N LEU A 39 11.84 20.64 -19.18
CA LEU A 39 12.08 21.04 -20.57
C LEU A 39 12.07 19.84 -21.52
N PRO A 40 11.62 20.01 -22.78
CA PRO A 40 11.75 18.97 -23.78
C PRO A 40 13.22 18.65 -24.05
N LEU A 41 13.56 17.37 -24.19
CA LEU A 41 14.94 16.94 -24.47
C LEU A 41 15.39 17.38 -25.86
N THR A 42 14.48 17.27 -26.83
CA THR A 42 14.65 17.76 -28.21
C THR A 42 13.52 18.70 -28.59
N ASN A 43 13.72 19.54 -29.60
CA ASN A 43 12.76 20.53 -30.06
C ASN A 43 12.07 20.13 -31.37
N ASN A 44 11.16 20.97 -31.86
CA ASN A 44 10.38 20.69 -33.07
C ASN A 44 11.24 20.46 -34.33
N ARG A 45 12.47 21.02 -34.39
CA ARG A 45 13.39 20.77 -35.51
C ARG A 45 13.82 19.30 -35.56
N TYR A 46 14.05 18.68 -34.41
CA TYR A 46 14.38 17.25 -34.36
C TYR A 46 13.22 16.40 -34.90
N ARG A 47 12.00 16.70 -34.46
CA ARG A 47 10.78 16.04 -34.97
C ARG A 47 10.71 16.13 -36.49
N ASP A 48 10.87 17.33 -37.04
CA ASP A 48 10.75 17.57 -38.48
C ASP A 48 11.87 16.85 -39.26
N SER A 49 13.09 16.83 -38.72
CA SER A 49 14.24 16.08 -39.26
C SER A 49 14.00 14.57 -39.28
N MET A 50 13.51 13.99 -38.17
CA MET A 50 13.19 12.57 -38.09
C MET A 50 12.02 12.18 -39.01
N LYS A 51 11.01 13.05 -39.11
CA LYS A 51 9.87 12.86 -40.01
C LYS A 51 10.31 12.82 -41.47
N ALA A 52 11.14 13.78 -41.91
CA ALA A 52 11.64 13.82 -43.28
C ALA A 52 12.46 12.57 -43.63
N LYS A 53 13.33 12.11 -42.72
CA LYS A 53 14.08 10.86 -42.90
C LYS A 53 13.21 9.62 -42.96
N PHE A 54 12.13 9.59 -42.19
CA PHE A 54 11.20 8.48 -42.19
C PHE A 54 10.38 8.43 -43.49
N GLU A 55 9.97 9.59 -44.01
CA GLU A 55 9.31 9.68 -45.33
C GLU A 55 10.26 9.22 -46.44
N GLU A 56 11.52 9.69 -46.44
CA GLU A 56 12.55 9.23 -47.39
C GLU A 56 12.78 7.71 -47.32
N TYR A 57 12.83 7.15 -46.10
CA TYR A 57 12.91 5.71 -45.89
C TYR A 57 11.70 4.96 -46.43
N ARG A 58 10.47 5.46 -46.24
CA ARG A 58 9.28 4.80 -46.77
C ARG A 58 9.22 4.85 -48.29
N ASP A 59 9.71 5.93 -48.89
CA ASP A 59 9.72 6.12 -50.34
C ASP A 59 10.76 5.22 -51.04
N HIS A 60 11.91 4.94 -50.40
CA HIS A 60 13.04 4.20 -51.02
C HIS A 60 13.34 2.83 -50.39
N GLY A 61 12.86 2.56 -49.17
CA GLY A 61 13.27 1.45 -48.32
C GLY A 61 12.79 0.07 -48.79
N HIS A 62 11.73 0.00 -49.60
CA HIS A 62 11.26 -1.27 -50.17
C HIS A 62 12.17 -1.83 -51.28
N GLU A 63 13.00 -1.00 -51.92
CA GLU A 63 13.86 -1.44 -53.02
C GLU A 63 15.22 -1.99 -52.55
N TRP A 64 15.68 -1.66 -51.33
CA TRP A 64 17.09 -1.85 -50.91
C TRP A 64 17.31 -2.78 -49.70
N ASN A 65 16.26 -3.32 -49.06
CA ASN A 65 16.39 -4.11 -47.81
C ASN A 65 17.17 -3.37 -46.70
N GLU A 66 17.16 -2.03 -46.69
CA GLU A 66 17.86 -1.25 -45.70
C GLU A 66 17.04 -1.14 -44.40
N GLU A 67 17.71 -1.23 -43.26
CA GLU A 67 17.10 -1.01 -41.94
C GLU A 67 16.99 0.50 -41.67
N LEU A 68 15.83 0.96 -41.15
CA LEU A 68 15.66 2.35 -40.74
C LEU A 68 16.71 2.73 -39.69
N LYS A 69 17.54 3.73 -39.99
CA LYS A 69 18.57 4.23 -39.06
C LYS A 69 18.50 5.74 -38.94
N LEU A 70 18.22 6.22 -37.73
CA LEU A 70 18.13 7.65 -37.43
C LEU A 70 19.45 8.21 -36.92
N ASP A 71 19.66 9.50 -37.15
CA ASP A 71 20.82 10.21 -36.59
C ASP A 71 20.49 10.74 -35.19
N PRO A 72 21.48 10.79 -34.29
CA PRO A 72 21.33 11.45 -32.99
C PRO A 72 21.10 12.96 -33.17
N PRO A 73 20.45 13.63 -32.19
CA PRO A 73 20.13 15.04 -32.28
C PRO A 73 21.39 15.92 -32.32
N GLN A 74 21.35 16.96 -33.16
CA GLN A 74 22.36 18.01 -33.24
C GLN A 74 22.11 19.13 -32.22
N LEU A 75 23.11 19.97 -31.96
CA LEU A 75 23.03 21.05 -30.95
C LEU A 75 21.79 21.96 -31.13
N GLN A 76 21.41 22.28 -32.37
CA GLN A 76 20.25 23.14 -32.68
C GLN A 76 18.90 22.43 -32.51
N GLU A 77 18.91 21.11 -32.38
CA GLU A 77 17.74 20.24 -32.22
C GLU A 77 17.48 19.90 -30.74
N LEU A 78 18.39 20.28 -29.84
CA LEU A 78 18.27 20.06 -28.40
C LEU A 78 17.34 21.11 -27.77
N GLY A 79 16.50 20.66 -26.83
CA GLY A 79 15.70 21.54 -25.98
C GLY A 79 16.37 21.84 -24.64
N VAL A 80 17.23 20.93 -24.15
CA VAL A 80 18.14 21.18 -23.02
C VAL A 80 19.55 21.30 -23.56
N LEU A 81 20.19 22.46 -23.44
CA LEU A 81 21.57 22.64 -23.88
C LEU A 81 22.56 22.01 -22.89
N PRO A 82 23.69 21.44 -23.35
CA PRO A 82 24.74 20.96 -22.45
C PRO A 82 25.29 22.16 -21.67
N SER A 83 25.12 22.16 -20.35
CA SER A 83 25.61 23.24 -19.49
C SER A 83 26.11 22.68 -18.16
N ASN A 84 27.13 23.31 -17.60
CA ASN A 84 27.63 23.02 -16.24
C ASN A 84 26.89 23.86 -15.18
N GLY A 85 25.69 24.36 -15.50
CA GLY A 85 24.94 25.25 -14.61
C GLY A 85 24.39 24.52 -13.38
N ASP A 86 24.06 25.30 -12.34
CA ASP A 86 23.56 24.77 -11.06
C ASP A 86 22.10 24.26 -11.11
N VAL A 87 21.39 24.43 -12.23
CA VAL A 87 19.97 24.08 -12.36
C VAL A 87 19.80 22.60 -12.73
N SER A 88 18.99 21.88 -11.95
CA SER A 88 18.62 20.49 -12.26
C SER A 88 17.41 20.43 -13.20
N TYR A 89 17.42 19.48 -14.13
CA TYR A 89 16.36 19.33 -15.14
C TYR A 89 15.60 18.02 -14.99
N ILE A 90 14.30 18.07 -15.29
CA ILE A 90 13.49 16.89 -15.62
C ILE A 90 13.29 16.92 -17.14
N GLY A 91 13.68 15.85 -17.82
CA GLY A 91 13.54 15.76 -19.27
C GLY A 91 12.09 15.46 -19.67
N LEU A 92 11.53 16.19 -20.61
CA LEU A 92 10.26 15.83 -21.25
C LEU A 92 10.58 15.12 -22.57
N VAL A 93 10.19 13.85 -22.67
CA VAL A 93 10.38 13.05 -23.88
C VAL A 93 9.49 13.59 -24.99
N SER A 94 9.98 13.50 -26.23
CA SER A 94 9.23 13.87 -27.44
C SER A 94 7.79 13.33 -27.44
N TYR A 95 6.81 14.20 -27.70
CA TYR A 95 5.39 13.85 -27.63
C TYR A 95 4.87 13.07 -28.86
N PHE A 96 5.64 13.06 -29.95
CA PHE A 96 5.25 12.43 -31.22
C PHE A 96 5.57 10.94 -31.27
N LEU A 97 6.21 10.38 -30.24
CA LEU A 97 6.47 8.95 -30.16
C LEU A 97 5.16 8.14 -30.16
N GLU A 98 5.17 7.02 -30.88
CA GLU A 98 4.10 6.02 -30.93
C GLU A 98 4.70 4.63 -30.71
N LEU A 99 5.14 4.38 -29.48
CA LEU A 99 5.73 3.08 -29.07
C LEU A 99 4.73 1.93 -29.21
N GLU A 100 3.44 2.24 -29.17
CA GLU A 100 2.31 1.31 -29.33
C GLU A 100 1.75 1.22 -30.75
N SER A 101 2.41 1.80 -31.76
CA SER A 101 1.92 1.74 -33.15
C SER A 101 1.82 0.29 -33.66
N HIS A 102 0.87 -0.01 -34.54
CA HIS A 102 0.82 -1.29 -35.26
C HIS A 102 1.90 -1.38 -36.35
N ASP A 103 2.29 -0.23 -36.90
CA ASP A 103 3.36 -0.12 -37.90
C ASP A 103 4.73 -0.34 -37.22
N ALA A 104 5.45 -1.37 -37.67
CA ALA A 104 6.74 -1.76 -37.10
C ALA A 104 7.82 -0.71 -37.32
N ASP A 105 7.76 0.03 -38.42
CA ASP A 105 8.75 1.05 -38.76
C ASP A 105 8.52 2.29 -37.90
N VAL A 106 7.25 2.65 -37.64
CA VAL A 106 6.90 3.73 -36.68
C VAL A 106 7.35 3.38 -35.27
N ARG A 107 7.19 2.12 -34.82
CA ARG A 107 7.72 1.68 -33.53
C ARG A 107 9.24 1.75 -33.48
N THR A 108 9.91 1.33 -34.55
CA THR A 108 11.38 1.35 -34.67
C THR A 108 11.91 2.77 -34.63
N LEU A 109 11.27 3.70 -35.36
CA LEU A 109 11.54 5.13 -35.29
C LEU A 109 11.38 5.65 -33.86
N SER A 110 10.23 5.35 -33.24
CA SER A 110 9.90 5.86 -31.90
C SER A 110 10.88 5.35 -30.84
N LEU A 111 11.30 4.09 -30.96
CA LEU A 111 12.29 3.48 -30.09
C LEU A 111 13.67 4.14 -30.26
N GLN A 112 14.16 4.32 -31.50
CA GLN A 112 15.45 4.96 -31.75
C GLN A 112 15.49 6.42 -31.25
N VAL A 113 14.42 7.19 -31.48
CA VAL A 113 14.29 8.55 -30.94
C VAL A 113 14.33 8.54 -29.42
N LEU A 114 13.57 7.66 -28.77
CA LEU A 114 13.59 7.52 -27.32
C LEU A 114 15.00 7.20 -26.82
N GLU A 115 15.71 6.24 -27.44
CA GLU A 115 17.07 5.92 -27.05
C GLU A 115 18.04 7.10 -27.23
N HIS A 116 17.93 7.88 -28.31
CA HIS A 116 18.75 9.07 -28.49
C HIS A 116 18.52 10.11 -27.39
N GLU A 117 17.24 10.36 -27.06
CA GLU A 117 16.88 11.28 -25.98
C GLU A 117 17.37 10.79 -24.62
N LEU A 118 17.27 9.49 -24.32
CA LEU A 118 17.75 8.91 -23.07
C LEU A 118 19.28 8.90 -22.96
N ARG A 119 20.01 8.61 -24.06
CA ARG A 119 21.47 8.73 -24.10
C ARG A 119 21.91 10.16 -23.83
N TYR A 120 21.22 11.13 -24.43
CA TYR A 120 21.51 12.53 -24.19
C TYR A 120 21.19 12.94 -22.74
N ALA A 121 20.03 12.56 -22.22
CA ALA A 121 19.63 12.81 -20.84
C ALA A 121 20.67 12.28 -19.85
N ASN A 122 21.13 11.03 -20.03
CA ASN A 122 22.18 10.45 -19.22
C ASN A 122 23.51 11.21 -19.34
N PHE A 123 23.90 11.61 -20.56
CA PHE A 123 25.13 12.39 -20.81
C PHE A 123 25.14 13.73 -20.05
N VAL A 124 24.03 14.46 -20.02
CA VAL A 124 23.92 15.73 -19.30
C VAL A 124 23.55 15.58 -17.81
N GLY A 125 23.40 14.35 -17.31
CA GLY A 125 23.10 14.07 -15.90
C GLY A 125 21.63 14.23 -15.49
N ILE A 126 20.69 14.21 -16.44
CA ILE A 126 19.25 14.20 -16.15
C ILE A 126 18.87 12.82 -15.58
N LYS A 127 18.43 12.80 -14.32
CA LYS A 127 18.10 11.55 -13.59
C LYS A 127 16.71 11.01 -13.91
N GLN A 128 15.79 11.86 -14.35
CA GLN A 128 14.38 11.52 -14.58
C GLN A 128 13.88 12.15 -15.87
N VAL A 129 13.12 11.36 -16.64
CA VAL A 129 12.40 11.81 -17.82
C VAL A 129 10.90 11.52 -17.68
N ILE A 130 10.07 12.36 -18.28
CA ILE A 130 8.62 12.19 -18.35
C ILE A 130 8.24 11.73 -19.75
N LEU A 131 7.62 10.56 -19.84
CA LEU A 131 7.13 9.94 -21.07
C LEU A 131 5.60 10.12 -21.18
N ALA A 132 5.12 10.36 -22.39
CA ALA A 132 3.69 10.44 -22.66
C ALA A 132 3.00 9.08 -22.43
N PRO A 133 1.74 9.07 -21.97
CA PRO A 133 0.99 7.83 -21.81
C PRO A 133 0.71 7.17 -23.17
N PRO A 134 0.48 5.85 -23.20
CA PRO A 134 0.04 5.18 -24.42
C PRO A 134 -1.32 5.74 -24.88
N LYS A 135 -1.43 6.05 -26.17
CA LYS A 135 -2.63 6.55 -26.84
C LYS A 135 -3.56 5.41 -27.25
N LYS A 136 -3.00 4.25 -27.63
CA LYS A 136 -3.75 3.08 -28.13
C LYS A 136 -3.68 1.92 -27.12
N LEU A 137 -4.79 1.67 -26.41
CA LEU A 137 -4.84 0.66 -25.35
C LEU A 137 -4.90 -0.78 -25.88
N ASN A 138 -5.39 -1.01 -27.10
CA ASN A 138 -5.45 -2.32 -27.74
C ASN A 138 -4.06 -2.90 -28.07
N THR A 139 -3.05 -2.04 -28.20
CA THR A 139 -1.65 -2.40 -28.50
C THR A 139 -0.70 -2.10 -27.36
N LEU A 140 -1.21 -2.03 -26.12
CA LEU A 140 -0.42 -1.70 -24.93
C LEU A 140 0.81 -2.61 -24.74
N HIS A 141 0.75 -3.84 -25.24
CA HIS A 141 1.86 -4.78 -25.19
C HIS A 141 3.10 -4.29 -25.96
N TYR A 142 2.92 -3.60 -27.09
CA TYR A 142 4.04 -3.00 -27.82
C TYR A 142 4.69 -1.86 -27.04
N TYR A 143 3.89 -1.01 -26.39
CA TYR A 143 4.40 0.05 -25.51
C TYR A 143 5.30 -0.52 -24.41
N ALA A 144 4.79 -1.53 -23.69
CA ALA A 144 5.55 -2.17 -22.61
C ALA A 144 6.79 -2.91 -23.13
N GLN A 145 6.69 -3.58 -24.29
CA GLN A 145 7.84 -4.24 -24.92
C GLN A 145 8.93 -3.24 -25.29
N SER A 146 8.58 -2.09 -25.88
CA SER A 146 9.54 -1.03 -26.19
C SER A 146 10.24 -0.52 -24.93
N LEU A 147 9.50 -0.33 -23.83
CA LEU A 147 10.09 0.04 -22.55
C LEU A 147 11.03 -1.03 -21.99
N SER A 148 10.63 -2.31 -22.04
CA SER A 148 11.50 -3.42 -21.66
C SER A 148 12.80 -3.44 -22.47
N THR A 149 12.72 -3.25 -23.80
CA THR A 149 13.90 -3.16 -24.67
C THR A 149 14.81 -2.00 -24.28
N VAL A 150 14.24 -0.84 -23.93
CA VAL A 150 15.02 0.30 -23.40
C VAL A 150 15.70 -0.07 -22.09
N PHE A 151 14.99 -0.66 -21.13
CA PHE A 151 15.60 -1.05 -19.85
C PHE A 151 16.73 -2.08 -20.02
N ASP A 152 16.58 -3.06 -20.91
CA ASP A 152 17.62 -4.04 -21.22
C ASP A 152 18.84 -3.41 -21.89
N THR A 153 18.62 -2.39 -22.73
CA THR A 153 19.67 -1.67 -23.45
C THR A 153 20.50 -0.79 -22.51
N PHE A 154 19.86 -0.05 -21.60
CA PHE A 154 20.53 0.92 -20.74
C PHE A 154 20.94 0.36 -19.37
N LYS A 155 20.25 -0.68 -18.87
CA LYS A 155 20.46 -1.29 -17.55
C LYS A 155 20.54 -0.22 -16.45
N ASP A 156 21.57 -0.25 -15.63
CA ASP A 156 21.76 0.66 -14.49
C ASP A 156 21.92 2.13 -14.89
N THR A 157 22.34 2.40 -16.14
CA THR A 157 22.52 3.77 -16.65
C THR A 157 21.22 4.41 -17.13
N CYS A 158 20.10 3.68 -17.11
CA CYS A 158 18.80 4.21 -17.51
C CYS A 158 18.36 5.31 -16.52
N PRO A 159 18.03 6.52 -17.01
CA PRO A 159 17.32 7.49 -16.18
C PRO A 159 15.94 6.91 -15.82
N ALA A 160 15.36 7.39 -14.73
CA ALA A 160 14.02 6.99 -14.35
C ALA A 160 13.02 7.45 -15.42
N ILE A 161 12.27 6.53 -16.00
CA ILE A 161 11.24 6.81 -17.00
C ILE A 161 9.91 6.92 -16.24
N SER A 162 9.33 8.10 -16.24
CA SER A 162 8.10 8.41 -15.51
C SER A 162 6.94 8.58 -16.50
N ILE A 163 5.95 7.68 -16.48
CA ILE A 163 4.79 7.79 -17.36
C ILE A 163 3.84 8.85 -16.82
N SER A 164 3.49 9.84 -17.64
CA SER A 164 2.55 10.91 -17.27
C SER A 164 1.11 10.44 -17.38
N LEU A 165 0.40 10.37 -16.25
CA LEU A 165 -0.98 9.90 -16.17
C LEU A 165 -1.87 10.89 -15.41
N PRO A 166 -3.16 11.01 -15.75
CA PRO A 166 -4.11 11.65 -14.85
C PRO A 166 -4.22 10.86 -13.54
N LEU A 167 -4.57 11.51 -12.43
CA LEU A 167 -4.69 10.78 -11.16
C LEU A 167 -5.86 9.78 -11.17
N PHE A 168 -6.98 10.17 -11.79
CA PHE A 168 -8.14 9.30 -12.03
C PHE A 168 -9.06 9.90 -13.09
N GLU A 169 -9.98 9.08 -13.59
CA GLU A 169 -11.05 9.48 -14.52
C GLU A 169 -12.43 9.36 -13.85
N ASP A 170 -13.38 10.21 -14.25
CA ASP A 170 -14.70 10.27 -13.61
C ASP A 170 -15.57 9.03 -13.90
N SER A 171 -15.38 8.37 -15.06
CA SER A 171 -16.15 7.19 -15.46
C SER A 171 -15.76 5.94 -14.67
N ASP A 172 -14.47 5.73 -14.46
CA ASP A 172 -13.90 4.63 -13.69
C ASP A 172 -12.67 5.15 -12.92
N PRO A 173 -12.80 5.42 -11.62
CA PRO A 173 -11.74 6.06 -10.84
C PRO A 173 -10.44 5.26 -10.70
N LEU A 174 -10.43 3.97 -11.07
CA LEU A 174 -9.24 3.13 -11.02
C LEU A 174 -8.73 2.68 -12.40
N SER A 175 -9.38 3.09 -13.51
CA SER A 175 -8.93 2.75 -14.88
C SER A 175 -7.48 3.17 -15.13
N THR A 176 -7.10 4.38 -14.69
CA THR A 176 -5.74 4.88 -14.86
C THR A 176 -4.72 4.11 -14.04
N TRP A 177 -5.10 3.68 -12.84
CA TRP A 177 -4.24 2.84 -12.00
C TRP A 177 -4.08 1.44 -12.60
N GLU A 178 -5.12 0.88 -13.22
CA GLU A 178 -5.04 -0.40 -13.92
C GLU A 178 -4.16 -0.35 -15.16
N LEU A 179 -4.23 0.75 -15.93
CA LEU A 179 -3.33 0.99 -17.06
C LEU A 179 -1.88 0.98 -16.57
N TRP A 180 -1.58 1.74 -15.52
CA TRP A 180 -0.27 1.73 -14.88
C TRP A 180 0.14 0.33 -14.41
N ASN A 181 -0.76 -0.38 -13.72
CA ASN A 181 -0.52 -1.74 -13.25
C ASN A 181 -0.17 -2.69 -14.40
N THR A 182 -0.91 -2.61 -15.49
CA THR A 182 -0.69 -3.46 -16.65
C THR A 182 0.70 -3.21 -17.24
N ILE A 183 1.08 -1.94 -17.44
CA ILE A 183 2.40 -1.58 -17.98
C ILE A 183 3.53 -2.07 -17.06
N ARG A 184 3.47 -1.79 -15.74
CA ARG A 184 4.54 -2.19 -14.81
C ARG A 184 4.74 -3.71 -14.76
N LYS A 185 3.66 -4.49 -14.84
CA LYS A 185 3.73 -5.96 -14.83
C LYS A 185 4.40 -6.48 -16.09
N MET A 186 4.02 -5.95 -17.25
CA MET A 186 4.63 -6.31 -18.53
C MET A 186 6.11 -5.92 -18.59
N CYS A 187 6.49 -4.82 -17.91
CA CYS A 187 7.89 -4.41 -17.75
C CYS A 187 8.63 -5.15 -16.63
N GLY A 188 8.05 -6.18 -16.00
CA GLY A 188 8.70 -6.98 -14.96
C GLY A 188 9.01 -6.22 -13.67
N TYR A 189 8.17 -5.25 -13.30
CA TYR A 189 8.34 -4.39 -12.12
C TYR A 189 9.68 -3.62 -12.10
N GLN A 190 10.15 -3.15 -13.25
CA GLN A 190 11.40 -2.38 -13.34
C GLN A 190 11.45 -1.18 -12.35
N PRO A 191 12.45 -1.09 -11.46
CA PRO A 191 12.56 -0.02 -10.46
C PRO A 191 12.73 1.39 -11.06
N LYS A 192 13.28 1.47 -12.28
CA LYS A 192 13.43 2.73 -13.02
C LYS A 192 12.14 3.18 -13.72
N LEU A 193 11.10 2.34 -13.74
CA LEU A 193 9.79 2.70 -14.26
C LEU A 193 8.95 3.31 -13.13
N THR A 194 8.58 4.57 -13.28
CA THR A 194 7.84 5.35 -12.27
C THR A 194 6.63 6.04 -12.90
N VAL A 195 5.85 6.76 -12.10
CA VAL A 195 4.66 7.49 -12.58
C VAL A 195 4.69 8.97 -12.18
N SER A 196 4.23 9.82 -13.08
CA SER A 196 3.97 11.24 -12.87
C SER A 196 2.46 11.46 -12.89
N LEU A 197 1.87 12.04 -11.83
CA LEU A 197 0.42 12.18 -11.70
C LEU A 197 -0.04 13.62 -11.86
N ALA A 198 -0.95 13.87 -12.79
CA ALA A 198 -1.61 15.17 -12.92
C ALA A 198 -2.70 15.36 -11.86
N LEU A 199 -2.63 16.47 -11.12
CA LEU A 199 -3.58 16.75 -10.05
C LEU A 199 -5.00 16.96 -10.60
N PRO A 200 -6.01 16.38 -9.94
CA PRO A 200 -7.38 16.45 -10.40
C PRO A 200 -8.03 17.80 -10.09
N ARG A 201 -9.04 18.14 -10.89
CA ARG A 201 -9.94 19.28 -10.63
C ARG A 201 -11.00 18.99 -9.59
N GLN A 202 -11.26 17.72 -9.33
CA GLN A 202 -12.30 17.23 -8.43
C GLN A 202 -11.70 16.44 -7.27
N LYS A 203 -12.51 16.22 -6.23
CA LYS A 203 -12.06 15.53 -5.02
C LYS A 203 -11.78 14.06 -5.31
N THR A 204 -10.54 13.64 -5.12
CA THR A 204 -10.13 12.23 -5.25
C THR A 204 -10.83 11.33 -4.23
N PRO A 205 -11.43 10.21 -4.67
CA PRO A 205 -11.93 9.20 -3.75
C PRO A 205 -10.79 8.63 -2.87
N ARG A 206 -11.06 8.41 -1.58
CA ARG A 206 -10.02 7.98 -0.63
C ARG A 206 -9.33 6.67 -1.04
N TYR A 207 -10.09 5.71 -1.57
CA TYR A 207 -9.54 4.41 -1.99
C TYR A 207 -8.57 4.54 -3.18
N VAL A 208 -8.81 5.49 -4.10
CA VAL A 208 -7.93 5.79 -5.23
C VAL A 208 -6.63 6.44 -4.74
N LEU A 209 -6.74 7.46 -3.88
CA LEU A 209 -5.56 8.11 -3.30
C LEU A 209 -4.70 7.09 -2.53
N SER A 210 -5.33 6.23 -1.72
CA SER A 210 -4.62 5.17 -0.99
C SER A 210 -3.88 4.20 -1.91
N ARG A 211 -4.33 3.98 -3.17
CA ARG A 211 -3.57 3.17 -4.15
C ARG A 211 -2.33 3.88 -4.60
N TRP A 212 -2.46 5.10 -5.09
CA TRP A 212 -1.32 5.87 -5.59
C TRP A 212 -0.27 6.17 -4.52
N LEU A 213 -0.66 6.31 -3.26
CA LEU A 213 0.30 6.47 -2.15
C LEU A 213 1.21 5.25 -1.94
N SER A 214 0.87 4.08 -2.50
CA SER A 214 1.70 2.87 -2.44
C SER A 214 2.51 2.60 -3.72
N GLU A 215 2.36 3.46 -4.74
CA GLU A 215 3.00 3.34 -6.05
C GLU A 215 4.26 4.20 -6.13
N PRO A 216 5.21 3.92 -7.05
CA PRO A 216 6.43 4.72 -7.24
C PRO A 216 6.12 6.04 -7.98
N VAL A 217 5.42 6.95 -7.30
CA VAL A 217 5.09 8.30 -7.80
C VAL A 217 6.28 9.23 -7.55
N THR A 218 6.91 9.72 -8.63
CA THR A 218 8.07 10.60 -8.55
C THR A 218 7.74 12.06 -8.86
N CYS A 219 6.60 12.34 -9.49
CA CYS A 219 6.21 13.69 -9.83
C CYS A 219 4.70 13.94 -9.71
N LEU A 220 4.33 15.10 -9.16
CA LEU A 220 2.98 15.64 -9.18
C LEU A 220 2.91 16.83 -10.13
N LEU A 221 2.13 16.71 -11.20
CA LEU A 221 1.94 17.77 -12.20
C LEU A 221 0.78 18.68 -11.77
N VAL A 222 1.09 19.93 -11.45
CA VAL A 222 0.13 20.92 -10.97
C VAL A 222 -0.12 21.96 -12.06
N SER A 223 -1.32 21.95 -12.62
CA SER A 223 -1.69 22.94 -13.64
C SER A 223 -2.01 24.30 -13.01
N ALA A 224 -1.56 25.39 -13.62
CA ALA A 224 -1.97 26.76 -13.27
C ALA A 224 -3.50 26.93 -13.23
N SER A 225 -4.21 26.14 -14.04
CA SER A 225 -5.67 26.18 -14.19
C SER A 225 -6.47 25.59 -13.03
N ILE A 226 -5.83 24.91 -12.06
CA ILE A 226 -6.51 24.36 -10.88
C ILE A 226 -6.39 25.27 -9.66
N PHE A 227 -5.69 26.40 -9.79
CA PHE A 227 -5.61 27.42 -8.76
C PHE A 227 -6.84 28.33 -8.80
N THR A 228 -7.17 28.86 -7.63
CA THR A 228 -8.18 29.90 -7.43
C THR A 228 -7.53 31.08 -6.72
N THR A 229 -8.09 32.28 -6.81
CA THR A 229 -7.59 33.43 -6.05
C THR A 229 -8.26 33.52 -4.68
N ASN A 230 -7.48 33.86 -3.66
CA ASN A 230 -8.03 34.23 -2.36
C ASN A 230 -8.45 35.72 -2.34
N GLN A 231 -8.96 36.19 -1.20
CA GLN A 231 -9.37 37.59 -0.99
C GLN A 231 -8.25 38.63 -1.16
N TYR A 232 -6.99 38.19 -1.20
CA TYR A 232 -5.79 39.02 -1.39
C TYR A 232 -5.17 38.84 -2.79
N ASN A 233 -5.88 38.22 -3.73
CA ASN A 233 -5.39 37.91 -5.09
C ASN A 233 -4.13 37.01 -5.15
N HIS A 234 -3.90 36.17 -4.14
CA HIS A 234 -2.88 35.13 -4.20
C HIS A 234 -3.46 33.81 -4.73
N PRO A 235 -2.70 33.07 -5.56
CA PRO A 235 -3.13 31.76 -6.05
C PRO A 235 -3.12 30.74 -4.91
N VAL A 236 -4.23 30.02 -4.76
CA VAL A 236 -4.40 28.96 -3.76
C VAL A 236 -5.06 27.72 -4.37
N LEU A 237 -4.62 26.55 -3.94
CA LEU A 237 -5.28 25.28 -4.26
C LEU A 237 -6.48 25.06 -3.33
N ASN A 238 -7.45 24.29 -3.80
CA ASN A 238 -8.54 23.82 -2.97
C ASN A 238 -8.05 22.91 -1.82
N LYS A 239 -8.88 22.70 -0.79
CA LYS A 239 -8.48 21.94 0.40
C LYS A 239 -8.13 20.47 0.11
N PHE A 240 -8.78 19.84 -0.86
CA PHE A 240 -8.52 18.42 -1.14
C PHE A 240 -7.18 18.21 -1.87
N ASN A 241 -6.78 19.13 -2.76
CA ASN A 241 -5.46 19.10 -3.40
C ASN A 241 -4.36 19.48 -2.41
N GLN A 242 -4.62 20.39 -1.46
CA GLN A 242 -3.70 20.63 -0.35
C GLN A 242 -3.49 19.36 0.47
N GLN A 243 -4.57 18.66 0.85
CA GLN A 243 -4.49 17.40 1.59
C GLN A 243 -3.75 16.31 0.78
N LEU A 244 -4.05 16.19 -0.51
CA LEU A 244 -3.38 15.24 -1.40
C LEU A 244 -1.86 15.44 -1.42
N ILE A 245 -1.41 16.69 -1.59
CA ILE A 245 0.02 17.03 -1.55
C ILE A 245 0.62 16.68 -0.18
N THR A 246 -0.08 16.98 0.92
CA THR A 246 0.39 16.63 2.26
C THR A 246 0.51 15.12 2.48
N GLU A 247 -0.40 14.31 1.95
CA GLU A 247 -0.30 12.84 2.05
C GLU A 247 0.91 12.30 1.27
N PHE A 248 1.15 12.79 0.05
CA PHE A 248 2.35 12.42 -0.71
C PHE A 248 3.64 12.90 -0.04
N GLN A 249 3.64 14.10 0.54
CA GLN A 249 4.76 14.63 1.31
C GLN A 249 5.09 13.76 2.52
N ARG A 250 4.05 13.29 3.24
CA ARG A 250 4.20 12.37 4.38
C ARG A 250 4.80 11.04 3.94
N VAL A 251 4.27 10.42 2.87
CA VAL A 251 4.81 9.17 2.33
C VAL A 251 6.26 9.37 1.91
N ASN A 252 6.57 10.38 1.11
CA ASN A 252 7.93 10.66 0.64
C ASN A 252 8.91 10.88 1.80
N GLY A 253 8.51 11.60 2.86
CA GLY A 253 9.36 11.82 4.04
C GLY A 253 9.72 10.52 4.74
N ASN A 254 8.73 9.64 4.91
CA ASN A 254 8.93 8.32 5.48
C ASN A 254 9.72 7.40 4.54
N ALA A 255 9.59 7.59 3.22
CA ALA A 255 9.98 6.67 2.16
C ALA A 255 11.22 7.12 1.33
N SER A 256 12.03 8.05 1.84
CA SER A 256 13.04 8.84 1.08
C SER A 256 14.09 8.04 0.26
N LYS A 257 14.18 6.71 0.42
CA LYS A 257 15.02 5.84 -0.44
C LYS A 257 14.42 5.53 -1.82
N PHE A 258 13.11 5.72 -2.02
CA PHE A 258 12.40 5.28 -3.23
C PHE A 258 12.32 6.35 -4.34
N GLY A 259 13.04 7.45 -4.18
CA GLY A 259 13.11 8.54 -5.15
C GLY A 259 12.73 9.88 -4.54
N GLU A 260 13.18 10.95 -5.18
CA GLU A 260 12.82 12.33 -4.81
C GLU A 260 11.46 12.67 -5.43
N LEU A 261 10.47 13.03 -4.60
CA LEU A 261 9.21 13.56 -5.10
C LEU A 261 9.36 15.02 -5.55
N ALA A 262 8.99 15.31 -6.80
CA ALA A 262 8.90 16.67 -7.31
C ALA A 262 7.44 17.12 -7.54
N ILE A 263 7.14 18.39 -7.29
CA ILE A 263 5.88 19.03 -7.67
C ILE A 263 6.17 20.02 -8.78
N VAL A 264 5.70 19.74 -10.00
CA VAL A 264 5.99 20.55 -11.18
C VAL A 264 4.79 21.41 -11.55
N LEU A 265 4.95 22.73 -11.48
CA LEU A 265 3.99 23.71 -11.95
C LEU A 265 4.05 23.83 -13.48
N HIS A 266 2.91 23.70 -14.16
CA HIS A 266 2.82 23.80 -15.62
C HIS A 266 1.55 24.52 -16.10
N GLY A 267 1.49 24.86 -17.38
CA GLY A 267 0.31 25.48 -17.98
C GLY A 267 0.21 26.99 -17.71
N MET A 268 1.28 27.62 -17.25
CA MET A 268 1.29 29.06 -16.94
C MET A 268 0.95 29.89 -18.18
N GLU A 269 1.40 29.45 -19.36
CA GLU A 269 1.21 30.11 -20.66
C GLU A 269 -0.24 30.39 -21.05
N LYS A 270 -1.20 29.63 -20.51
CA LYS A 270 -2.63 29.79 -20.82
C LYS A 270 -3.39 30.63 -19.80
N TYR A 271 -2.81 30.88 -18.62
CA TYR A 271 -3.53 31.36 -17.44
C TYR A 271 -2.87 32.52 -16.69
N THR A 272 -1.59 32.82 -16.92
CA THR A 272 -0.95 34.04 -16.38
C THR A 272 -1.65 35.30 -16.90
N ASP A 273 -1.99 35.33 -18.18
CA ASP A 273 -2.60 36.50 -18.83
C ASP A 273 -4.08 36.67 -18.44
N LYS A 274 -4.76 35.58 -18.07
CA LYS A 274 -6.18 35.60 -17.67
C LYS A 274 -6.37 36.07 -16.23
N LEU A 275 -5.39 35.80 -15.35
CA LEU A 275 -5.50 36.06 -13.92
C LEU A 275 -4.61 37.21 -13.44
N ASN A 276 -3.71 37.75 -14.27
CA ASN A 276 -2.72 38.78 -13.91
C ASN A 276 -1.89 38.41 -12.66
N ILE A 277 -1.55 37.12 -12.53
CA ILE A 277 -0.74 36.60 -11.41
C ILE A 277 0.66 36.29 -11.93
N GLU A 278 1.67 36.87 -11.29
CA GLU A 278 3.07 36.57 -11.58
C GLU A 278 3.41 35.10 -11.26
N PRO A 279 4.20 34.41 -12.10
CA PRO A 279 4.61 33.02 -11.87
C PRO A 279 5.27 32.75 -10.52
N SER A 280 6.03 33.73 -9.99
CA SER A 280 6.66 33.69 -8.67
C SER A 280 5.66 33.41 -7.55
N LYS A 281 4.45 33.99 -7.61
CA LYS A 281 3.42 33.84 -6.56
C LYS A 281 2.88 32.41 -6.45
N TYR A 282 2.84 31.66 -7.56
CA TYR A 282 2.45 30.25 -7.54
C TYR A 282 3.52 29.41 -6.85
N LEU A 283 4.79 29.64 -7.18
CA LEU A 283 5.93 28.96 -6.55
C LEU A 283 6.03 29.30 -5.06
N GLU A 284 5.83 30.56 -4.68
CA GLU A 284 5.76 30.98 -3.28
C GLU A 284 4.66 30.24 -2.51
N TYR A 285 3.47 30.09 -3.10
CA TYR A 285 2.38 29.35 -2.49
C TYR A 285 2.68 27.84 -2.34
N LEU A 286 3.26 27.20 -3.37
CA LEU A 286 3.67 25.79 -3.28
C LEU A 286 4.72 25.59 -2.19
N ASN A 287 5.74 26.44 -2.14
CA ASN A 287 6.74 26.43 -1.07
C ASN A 287 6.13 26.68 0.32
N TYR A 288 5.15 27.58 0.44
CA TYR A 288 4.40 27.78 1.67
C TYR A 288 3.63 26.51 2.08
N LEU A 289 2.97 25.84 1.13
CA LEU A 289 2.21 24.62 1.38
C LEU A 289 3.12 23.49 1.87
N LEU A 290 4.27 23.30 1.22
CA LEU A 290 5.27 22.29 1.62
C LEU A 290 5.85 22.59 3.01
N LYS A 291 6.24 23.84 3.29
CA LYS A 291 6.71 24.24 4.63
C LYS A 291 5.65 24.03 5.72
N LYS A 292 4.37 24.22 5.39
CA LYS A 292 3.26 23.96 6.29
C LYS A 292 3.11 22.44 6.54
N GLY A 293 3.22 21.62 5.50
CA GLY A 293 3.20 20.16 5.60
C GLY A 293 4.35 19.62 6.43
N ASP A 294 5.58 20.09 6.22
CA ASP A 294 6.77 19.69 6.99
C ASP A 294 6.57 19.94 8.49
N LYS A 295 6.01 21.09 8.86
CA LYS A 295 5.70 21.41 10.26
C LYS A 295 4.69 20.46 10.88
N LEU A 296 3.65 20.07 10.13
CA LEU A 296 2.65 19.12 10.62
C LEU A 296 3.26 17.73 10.82
N ILE A 297 4.06 17.27 9.85
CA ILE A 297 4.75 15.97 9.93
C ILE A 297 5.74 15.95 11.10
N LEU A 298 6.52 17.01 11.29
CA LEU A 298 7.42 17.18 12.44
C LEU A 298 6.70 17.16 13.80
N MET A 299 5.49 17.72 13.86
CA MET A 299 4.67 17.72 15.08
C MET A 299 4.07 16.34 15.36
N GLU A 300 3.58 15.65 14.32
CA GLU A 300 3.00 14.30 14.43
C GLU A 300 4.07 13.25 14.76
N SER A 301 5.30 13.44 14.28
CA SER A 301 6.34 12.41 14.31
C SER A 301 7.76 13.01 14.39
N PRO A 302 8.12 13.66 15.51
CA PRO A 302 9.39 14.40 15.66
C PRO A 302 10.65 13.52 15.52
N ASN A 303 10.53 12.20 15.74
CA ASN A 303 11.64 11.25 15.67
C ASN A 303 11.60 10.32 14.42
N ASP A 304 10.54 10.32 13.60
CA ASP A 304 10.49 9.44 12.39
C ASP A 304 11.32 9.97 11.22
N LEU A 305 11.68 11.25 11.24
CA LEU A 305 12.53 11.86 10.20
C LEU A 305 13.96 11.29 10.17
N GLN A 306 14.33 10.41 11.10
CA GLN A 306 15.64 9.77 11.17
C GLN A 306 15.62 8.28 10.80
N ASN A 307 14.45 7.64 10.64
CA ASN A 307 14.37 6.21 10.39
C ASN A 307 14.10 5.92 8.92
N GLU A 308 15.14 5.47 8.22
CA GLU A 308 15.06 5.09 6.81
C GLU A 308 14.11 3.89 6.59
N PRO A 309 13.42 3.85 5.45
CA PRO A 309 12.69 2.66 5.01
C PRO A 309 13.56 1.44 5.04
N THR A 310 13.10 0.40 5.73
CA THR A 310 13.86 -0.83 5.89
C THR A 310 12.96 -2.04 5.93
N ILE A 311 13.48 -3.11 5.32
CA ILE A 311 12.95 -4.46 5.42
C ILE A 311 13.94 -5.23 6.28
N MET A 312 13.46 -5.74 7.41
CA MET A 312 14.28 -6.44 8.41
C MET A 312 13.74 -7.86 8.63
N PRO A 313 14.59 -8.86 8.90
CA PRO A 313 14.10 -10.14 9.40
C PRO A 313 13.45 -9.94 10.80
N PRO A 314 12.42 -10.72 11.15
CA PRO A 314 11.95 -10.80 12.53
C PRO A 314 13.11 -11.18 13.47
N LEU A 315 13.15 -10.58 14.66
CA LEU A 315 14.16 -10.91 15.66
C LEU A 315 13.92 -12.30 16.22
N LEU A 316 14.99 -12.93 16.73
CA LEU A 316 14.93 -14.24 17.39
C LEU A 316 15.55 -14.19 18.81
N PRO A 317 14.99 -13.40 19.75
CA PRO A 317 15.62 -13.17 21.06
C PRO A 317 15.80 -14.43 21.91
N HIS A 318 14.97 -15.45 21.70
CA HIS A 318 15.07 -16.74 22.38
C HIS A 318 16.30 -17.55 21.91
N HIS A 319 16.72 -17.40 20.65
CA HIS A 319 17.85 -18.14 20.08
C HIS A 319 19.15 -17.31 20.13
N GLU A 320 19.08 -16.02 19.81
CA GLU A 320 20.25 -15.14 19.70
C GLU A 320 20.40 -14.23 20.93
N ASN A 321 21.62 -13.73 21.16
CA ASN A 321 21.87 -12.70 22.16
C ASN A 321 21.79 -11.32 21.49
N LEU A 322 20.76 -10.54 21.85
CA LEU A 322 20.57 -9.21 21.31
C LEU A 322 21.71 -8.26 21.71
N SER A 323 22.04 -7.34 20.80
CA SER A 323 23.08 -6.33 21.02
C SER A 323 22.60 -5.20 21.94
N ASN A 324 23.55 -4.47 22.52
CA ASN A 324 23.24 -3.31 23.36
C ASN A 324 22.41 -2.23 22.64
N ALA A 325 22.66 -2.03 21.34
CA ALA A 325 21.94 -1.06 20.51
C ALA A 325 20.45 -1.44 20.32
N VAL A 326 20.17 -2.75 20.19
CA VAL A 326 18.79 -3.25 20.06
C VAL A 326 18.00 -2.98 21.34
N TYR A 327 18.54 -3.34 22.52
CA TYR A 327 17.89 -3.01 23.80
C TYR A 327 17.71 -1.50 24.00
N GLN A 328 18.68 -0.69 23.60
CA GLN A 328 18.56 0.76 23.68
C GLN A 328 17.44 1.31 22.81
N THR A 329 17.22 0.73 21.64
CA THR A 329 16.09 1.09 20.77
C THR A 329 14.76 0.71 21.43
N PHE A 330 14.66 -0.49 22.02
CA PHE A 330 13.46 -0.90 22.75
C PHE A 330 13.14 0.03 23.92
N GLU A 331 14.16 0.47 24.66
CA GLU A 331 14.01 1.32 25.85
C GLU A 331 13.63 2.77 25.54
N GLN A 332 13.75 3.21 24.29
CA GLN A 332 13.29 4.54 23.87
C GLN A 332 11.76 4.64 23.81
N ASP A 333 11.05 3.52 23.71
CA ASP A 333 9.59 3.49 23.73
C ASP A 333 9.05 3.50 25.17
N THR A 334 8.90 4.69 25.73
CA THR A 334 8.40 4.86 27.10
C THR A 334 6.93 4.45 27.24
N ILE A 335 6.13 4.60 26.18
CA ILE A 335 4.69 4.32 26.20
C ILE A 335 4.45 2.84 26.51
N LYS A 336 5.21 1.95 25.87
CA LYS A 336 5.18 0.51 26.17
C LYS A 336 5.36 0.25 27.66
N TYR A 337 6.44 0.75 28.26
CA TYR A 337 6.75 0.47 29.66
C TYR A 337 5.78 1.16 30.64
N ASP A 338 5.20 2.29 30.27
CA ASP A 338 4.17 2.96 31.07
C ASP A 338 2.85 2.18 31.08
N LEU A 339 2.48 1.54 29.97
CA LEU A 339 1.32 0.63 29.92
C LEU A 339 1.57 -0.64 30.73
N TYR A 340 2.76 -1.22 30.64
CA TYR A 340 3.16 -2.31 31.53
C TYR A 340 3.12 -1.89 33.01
N GLU A 341 3.62 -0.71 33.37
CA GLU A 341 3.57 -0.22 34.76
C GLU A 341 2.11 -0.11 35.27
N LYS A 342 1.20 0.39 34.43
CA LYS A 342 -0.24 0.46 34.75
C LYS A 342 -0.82 -0.94 34.97
N ALA A 343 -0.53 -1.88 34.07
CA ALA A 343 -1.00 -3.26 34.16
C ALA A 343 -0.47 -3.96 35.43
N ILE A 344 0.82 -3.81 35.72
CA ILE A 344 1.47 -4.35 36.91
C ILE A 344 0.83 -3.77 38.18
N THR A 345 0.55 -2.46 38.19
CA THR A 345 -0.10 -1.80 39.33
C THR A 345 -1.49 -2.35 39.59
N ALA A 346 -2.30 -2.52 38.55
CA ALA A 346 -3.66 -3.05 38.63
C ALA A 346 -3.65 -4.51 39.12
N ALA A 347 -2.84 -5.37 38.48
CA ALA A 347 -2.73 -6.78 38.84
C ALA A 347 -2.21 -6.98 40.28
N ALA A 348 -1.14 -6.30 40.66
CA ALA A 348 -0.57 -6.41 42.00
C ALA A 348 -1.57 -5.95 43.07
N SER A 349 -2.31 -4.87 42.79
CA SER A 349 -3.35 -4.36 43.69
C SER A 349 -4.50 -5.37 43.86
N GLU A 350 -4.94 -6.02 42.79
CA GLU A 350 -5.97 -7.07 42.87
C GLU A 350 -5.51 -8.27 43.70
N ILE A 351 -4.28 -8.74 43.48
CA ILE A 351 -3.71 -9.86 44.26
C ILE A 351 -3.66 -9.48 45.75
N LEU A 352 -3.23 -8.25 46.07
CA LEU A 352 -3.20 -7.75 47.45
C LEU A 352 -4.60 -7.73 48.08
N THR A 353 -5.60 -7.19 47.39
CA THR A 353 -6.98 -7.16 47.88
C THR A 353 -7.55 -8.56 48.13
N LYS A 354 -7.26 -9.52 47.23
CA LYS A 354 -7.63 -10.93 47.38
C LYS A 354 -6.93 -11.56 48.59
N ASN A 355 -5.65 -11.27 48.83
CA ASN A 355 -4.89 -11.78 49.96
C ASN A 355 -5.40 -11.23 51.31
N ILE A 356 -5.76 -9.95 51.37
CA ILE A 356 -6.36 -9.33 52.55
C ILE A 356 -7.70 -9.99 52.89
N SER A 357 -8.55 -10.16 51.88
CA SER A 357 -9.86 -10.82 52.03
C SER A 357 -9.74 -12.26 52.54
N ARG A 358 -8.67 -12.96 52.14
CA ARG A 358 -8.37 -14.34 52.55
C ARG A 358 -7.58 -14.46 53.86
N ARG A 359 -7.36 -13.35 54.58
CA ARG A 359 -6.54 -13.28 55.81
C ARG A 359 -5.11 -13.82 55.65
N LYS A 360 -4.54 -13.73 54.44
CA LYS A 360 -3.16 -14.12 54.12
C LYS A 360 -2.18 -12.94 54.22
N ASN A 361 -2.37 -12.04 55.18
CA ASN A 361 -1.60 -10.77 55.27
C ASN A 361 -0.08 -10.96 55.50
N SER A 362 0.35 -12.16 55.91
CA SER A 362 1.76 -12.50 56.13
C SER A 362 2.39 -13.31 54.98
N ALA A 363 1.63 -13.67 53.94
CA ALA A 363 2.16 -14.43 52.82
C ALA A 363 3.15 -13.57 52.01
N GLU A 364 4.30 -14.15 51.67
CA GLU A 364 5.29 -13.53 50.79
C GLU A 364 4.70 -13.37 49.38
N PHE A 365 4.78 -12.16 48.83
CA PHE A 365 4.37 -11.88 47.46
C PHE A 365 5.56 -12.09 46.51
N ILE A 366 5.43 -12.99 45.53
CA ILE A 366 6.51 -13.34 44.60
C ILE A 366 6.15 -12.86 43.20
N ALA A 367 6.91 -11.88 42.68
CA ALA A 367 6.82 -11.44 41.29
C ALA A 367 8.00 -11.95 40.47
N LEU A 368 7.74 -12.32 39.23
CA LEU A 368 8.73 -12.76 38.26
C LEU A 368 8.68 -11.86 37.02
N VAL A 369 9.83 -11.37 36.58
CA VAL A 369 10.02 -10.83 35.23
C VAL A 369 10.78 -11.85 34.40
N ALA A 370 10.08 -12.49 33.45
CA ALA A 370 10.63 -13.51 32.56
C ALA A 370 11.11 -12.87 31.26
N GLY A 371 12.43 -12.92 30.99
CA GLY A 371 13.06 -12.19 29.89
C GLY A 371 13.33 -10.73 30.27
N ALA A 372 14.13 -10.52 31.31
CA ALA A 372 14.29 -9.20 31.93
C ALA A 372 15.07 -8.18 31.08
N GLY A 373 15.81 -8.61 30.06
CA GLY A 373 16.65 -7.74 29.23
C GLY A 373 17.65 -6.96 30.07
N ARG A 374 17.74 -5.64 29.83
CA ARG A 374 18.55 -4.74 30.69
C ARG A 374 17.78 -4.19 31.90
N GLY A 375 16.55 -4.67 32.15
CA GLY A 375 15.77 -4.40 33.36
C GLY A 375 14.73 -3.28 33.36
N PRO A 376 14.21 -2.74 32.25
CA PRO A 376 13.18 -1.70 32.33
C PRO A 376 11.90 -2.19 33.02
N LEU A 377 11.44 -3.42 32.73
CA LEU A 377 10.26 -4.00 33.40
C LEU A 377 10.53 -4.41 34.85
N VAL A 378 11.75 -4.84 35.17
CA VAL A 378 12.19 -5.07 36.56
C VAL A 378 12.10 -3.77 37.35
N GLU A 379 12.58 -2.67 36.78
CA GLU A 379 12.53 -1.36 37.42
C GLU A 379 11.09 -0.86 37.63
N LYS A 380 10.23 -0.96 36.62
CA LYS A 380 8.80 -0.61 36.75
C LYS A 380 8.13 -1.45 37.84
N THR A 381 8.35 -2.76 37.83
CA THR A 381 7.81 -3.68 38.84
C THR A 381 8.29 -3.32 40.23
N PHE A 382 9.59 -3.14 40.43
CA PHE A 382 10.17 -2.78 41.73
C PHE A 382 9.60 -1.46 42.27
N LYS A 383 9.44 -0.45 41.43
CA LYS A 383 8.82 0.84 41.82
C LYS A 383 7.35 0.65 42.24
N VAL A 384 6.58 -0.12 41.49
CA VAL A 384 5.17 -0.41 41.80
C VAL A 384 5.03 -1.14 43.14
N LEU A 385 5.81 -2.19 43.39
CA LEU A 385 5.73 -2.95 44.64
C LEU A 385 6.05 -2.07 45.86
N ASN A 386 7.10 -1.24 45.78
CA ASN A 386 7.41 -0.29 46.84
C ASN A 386 6.31 0.77 47.02
N LYS A 387 5.74 1.30 45.93
CA LYS A 387 4.66 2.29 45.95
C LYS A 387 3.38 1.74 46.60
N LEU A 388 3.09 0.45 46.41
CA LEU A 388 1.97 -0.25 47.05
C LEU A 388 2.23 -0.57 48.53
N GLY A 389 3.42 -0.24 49.07
CA GLY A 389 3.74 -0.46 50.48
C GLY A 389 3.98 -1.93 50.84
N LEU A 390 4.26 -2.79 49.85
CA LEU A 390 4.62 -4.19 50.10
C LEU A 390 5.96 -4.27 50.83
N VAL A 391 5.93 -4.75 52.07
CA VAL A 391 7.14 -4.96 52.88
C VAL A 391 7.74 -6.36 52.74
N ASN A 392 6.91 -7.37 52.42
CA ASN A 392 7.31 -8.76 52.28
C ASN A 392 7.08 -9.25 50.85
N PHE A 393 8.04 -8.96 49.96
CA PHE A 393 8.01 -9.44 48.57
C PHE A 393 9.37 -9.96 48.12
N ARG A 394 9.34 -10.88 47.15
CA ARG A 394 10.49 -11.30 46.35
C ARG A 394 10.25 -10.91 44.89
N LEU A 395 11.26 -10.30 44.27
CA LEU A 395 11.24 -9.96 42.85
C LEU A 395 12.34 -10.74 42.14
N LEU A 396 11.93 -11.67 41.28
CA LEU A 396 12.79 -12.52 40.47
C LEU A 396 12.92 -11.92 39.06
N ALA A 397 14.11 -11.98 38.49
CA ALA A 397 14.38 -11.56 37.11
C ALA A 397 15.15 -12.67 36.39
N ILE A 398 14.51 -13.34 35.44
CA ILE A 398 15.15 -14.36 34.59
C ILE A 398 15.67 -13.70 33.31
N GLU A 399 16.93 -13.93 32.99
CA GLU A 399 17.54 -13.52 31.72
C GLU A 399 18.61 -14.54 31.30
N LYS A 400 18.64 -14.89 30.02
CA LYS A 400 19.63 -15.82 29.46
C LYS A 400 20.85 -15.12 28.91
N ASN A 401 20.70 -13.90 28.39
CA ASN A 401 21.76 -13.17 27.72
C ASN A 401 22.80 -12.68 28.75
N PRO A 402 24.03 -13.25 28.75
CA PRO A 402 25.04 -12.92 29.75
C PRO A 402 25.43 -11.44 29.72
N GLN A 403 25.34 -10.79 28.55
CA GLN A 403 25.68 -9.37 28.43
C GLN A 403 24.59 -8.47 29.02
N ALA A 404 23.32 -8.82 28.84
CA ALA A 404 22.19 -8.10 29.44
C ALA A 404 22.18 -8.26 30.97
N ILE A 405 22.57 -9.44 31.48
CA ILE A 405 22.72 -9.71 32.92
C ILE A 405 23.69 -8.73 33.59
N LEU A 406 24.79 -8.33 32.94
CA LEU A 406 25.71 -7.35 33.52
C LEU A 406 25.03 -6.00 33.81
N TYR A 407 24.14 -5.56 32.90
CA TYR A 407 23.33 -4.36 33.11
C TYR A 407 22.32 -4.55 34.24
N LEU A 408 21.66 -5.72 34.32
CA LEU A 408 20.75 -6.06 35.42
C LEU A 408 21.46 -6.04 36.77
N GLN A 409 22.64 -6.66 36.87
CA GLN A 409 23.44 -6.68 38.11
C GLN A 409 23.83 -5.27 38.54
N LYS A 410 24.27 -4.44 37.59
CA LYS A 410 24.57 -3.03 37.84
C LYS A 410 23.36 -2.26 38.33
N ARG A 411 22.19 -2.40 37.68
CA ARG A 411 20.95 -1.75 38.13
C ARG A 411 20.48 -2.26 39.49
N ASN A 412 20.66 -3.55 39.79
CA ASN A 412 20.30 -4.10 41.09
C ASN A 412 21.12 -3.48 42.22
N PHE A 413 22.42 -3.29 41.99
CA PHE A 413 23.32 -2.60 42.92
C PHE A 413 22.99 -1.10 43.02
N ASP A 414 22.87 -0.40 41.89
CA ASP A 414 22.73 1.06 41.84
C ASP A 414 21.31 1.55 42.23
N LEU A 415 20.25 0.80 41.89
CA LEU A 415 18.85 1.27 41.95
C LEU A 415 17.92 0.43 42.82
N TRP A 416 18.19 -0.88 42.99
CA TRP A 416 17.25 -1.80 43.65
C TRP A 416 17.75 -2.32 45.01
N ASN A 417 18.84 -1.75 45.54
CA ASN A 417 19.43 -2.11 46.83
C ASN A 417 19.72 -3.62 46.98
N ASN A 418 20.11 -4.27 45.89
CA ASN A 418 20.32 -5.72 45.81
C ASN A 418 19.11 -6.57 46.25
N LYS A 419 17.88 -6.04 46.15
CA LYS A 419 16.66 -6.76 46.51
C LYS A 419 16.09 -7.63 45.39
N VAL A 420 16.59 -7.49 44.16
CA VAL A 420 16.15 -8.31 43.02
C VAL A 420 17.02 -9.56 42.92
N GLU A 421 16.39 -10.73 42.80
CA GLU A 421 17.05 -12.01 42.59
C GLU A 421 17.21 -12.26 41.08
N ILE A 422 18.45 -12.21 40.59
CA ILE A 422 18.75 -12.39 39.16
C ILE A 422 19.07 -13.85 38.87
N ILE A 423 18.24 -14.49 38.07
CA ILE A 423 18.34 -15.89 37.67
C ILE A 423 18.90 -15.95 36.24
N LYS A 424 20.07 -16.57 36.08
CA LYS A 424 20.88 -16.51 34.85
C LYS A 424 20.67 -17.77 33.99
N THR A 425 19.48 -17.92 33.42
CA THR A 425 19.09 -19.12 32.68
C THR A 425 18.08 -18.80 31.59
N ASP A 426 17.90 -19.72 30.65
CA ASP A 426 16.73 -19.70 29.76
C ASP A 426 15.47 -19.97 30.58
N ILE A 427 14.39 -19.22 30.33
CA ILE A 427 13.10 -19.35 31.01
C ILE A 427 12.61 -20.81 30.98
N ARG A 428 12.89 -21.52 29.89
CA ARG A 428 12.46 -22.91 29.65
C ARG A 428 13.27 -23.94 30.43
N GLU A 429 14.46 -23.57 30.87
CA GLU A 429 15.38 -24.41 31.64
C GLU A 429 15.35 -24.10 33.15
N TRP A 430 14.43 -23.23 33.59
CA TRP A 430 14.27 -22.92 35.00
C TRP A 430 13.57 -24.08 35.72
N HIS A 431 14.17 -24.55 36.83
CA HIS A 431 13.75 -25.77 37.54
C HIS A 431 13.57 -25.58 39.05
N ASP A 432 13.62 -24.35 39.56
CA ASP A 432 13.43 -24.10 40.99
C ASP A 432 11.97 -24.35 41.40
N ASP A 433 11.73 -24.92 42.59
CA ASP A 433 10.37 -25.13 43.10
C ASP A 433 9.75 -23.84 43.69
N ILE A 434 9.85 -22.74 42.94
CA ILE A 434 9.29 -21.44 43.30
C ILE A 434 8.00 -21.22 42.52
N LYS A 435 6.91 -20.91 43.24
CA LYS A 435 5.62 -20.53 42.66
C LYS A 435 5.39 -19.03 42.77
N VAL A 436 5.04 -18.38 41.67
CA VAL A 436 4.92 -16.91 41.57
C VAL A 436 3.47 -16.46 41.68
N ASP A 437 3.22 -15.26 42.23
CA ASP A 437 1.89 -14.63 42.25
C ASP A 437 1.65 -13.80 40.98
N LEU A 438 2.70 -13.20 40.44
CA LEU A 438 2.66 -12.34 39.27
C LEU A 438 3.81 -12.67 38.33
N CYS A 439 3.51 -12.99 37.07
CA CYS A 439 4.51 -13.21 36.03
C CYS A 439 4.39 -12.13 34.94
N ILE A 440 5.46 -11.38 34.71
CA ILE A 440 5.54 -10.32 33.70
C ILE A 440 6.52 -10.77 32.61
N SER A 441 6.12 -10.62 31.34
CA SER A 441 6.98 -10.86 30.19
C SER A 441 6.71 -9.88 29.05
N GLU A 442 7.72 -9.67 28.22
CA GLU A 442 7.64 -8.92 26.96
C GLU A 442 8.49 -9.70 25.95
N LEU A 443 7.84 -10.71 25.36
CA LEU A 443 8.43 -11.67 24.42
C LEU A 443 7.65 -11.64 23.09
N LEU A 444 7.01 -10.50 22.80
CA LEU A 444 6.08 -10.38 21.69
C LEU A 444 6.81 -9.89 20.44
N GLY A 445 6.57 -10.57 19.32
CA GLY A 445 6.95 -10.05 18.02
C GLY A 445 5.81 -9.26 17.36
N SER A 446 6.07 -8.77 16.14
CA SER A 446 5.08 -8.01 15.35
C SER A 446 3.84 -8.79 14.90
N PHE A 447 3.82 -10.10 15.07
CA PHE A 447 2.64 -10.96 14.90
C PHE A 447 2.18 -11.56 16.24
N GLY A 448 2.61 -10.98 17.36
CA GLY A 448 2.37 -11.46 18.71
C GLY A 448 3.25 -12.67 19.04
N CYS A 449 2.95 -13.83 18.45
CA CYS A 449 3.57 -15.11 18.78
C CYS A 449 4.86 -15.45 18.00
N ASN A 450 5.30 -14.60 17.07
CA ASN A 450 6.43 -14.90 16.18
C ASN A 450 7.82 -14.78 16.83
N GLU A 451 7.90 -14.44 18.11
CA GLU A 451 9.12 -14.51 18.94
C GLU A 451 9.00 -15.58 20.05
N LEU A 452 8.10 -16.57 19.83
CA LEU A 452 7.93 -17.76 20.66
C LEU A 452 7.53 -17.49 22.12
N SER A 453 6.83 -16.39 22.38
CA SER A 453 6.21 -16.14 23.70
C SER A 453 5.40 -17.34 24.23
N PRO A 454 4.57 -18.05 23.44
CA PRO A 454 3.82 -19.20 23.95
C PRO A 454 4.73 -20.30 24.50
N GLU A 455 5.76 -20.67 23.74
CA GLU A 455 6.69 -21.74 24.10
C GLU A 455 7.62 -21.34 25.28
N CYS A 456 8.02 -20.07 25.35
CA CYS A 456 8.84 -19.55 26.45
C CYS A 456 8.08 -19.49 27.77
N ILE A 457 6.77 -19.19 27.76
CA ILE A 457 5.96 -19.02 28.97
C ILE A 457 5.35 -20.33 29.46
N ALA A 458 5.15 -21.31 28.58
CA ALA A 458 4.56 -22.62 28.92
C ALA A 458 5.17 -23.28 30.17
N PRO A 459 6.51 -23.34 30.34
CA PRO A 459 7.12 -23.93 31.53
C PRO A 459 6.77 -23.18 32.82
N ILE A 460 6.58 -21.86 32.76
CA ILE A 460 6.14 -21.05 33.90
C ILE A 460 4.70 -21.38 34.27
N GLU A 461 3.81 -21.50 33.28
CA GLU A 461 2.41 -21.91 33.48
C GLU A 461 2.32 -23.30 34.12
N ALA A 462 3.10 -24.26 33.61
CA ALA A 462 3.07 -25.64 34.07
C ALA A 462 3.72 -25.84 35.46
N PHE A 463 4.88 -25.21 35.70
CA PHE A 463 5.74 -25.57 36.84
C PHE A 463 5.96 -24.45 37.85
N HIS A 464 5.69 -23.19 37.53
CA HIS A 464 5.99 -22.06 38.43
C HIS A 464 4.77 -21.22 38.80
N SER A 465 3.57 -21.68 38.43
CA SER A 465 2.32 -20.97 38.70
C SER A 465 1.56 -21.54 39.90
N LYS A 466 1.01 -20.62 40.70
CA LYS A 466 -0.11 -20.84 41.62
C LYS A 466 -1.41 -20.84 40.80
N PRO A 467 -2.50 -21.45 41.29
CA PRO A 467 -3.81 -21.39 40.61
C PRO A 467 -4.34 -19.97 40.36
N GLU A 468 -3.83 -18.98 41.08
CA GLU A 468 -4.26 -17.58 41.04
C GLU A 468 -3.18 -16.67 40.45
N THR A 469 -2.10 -17.24 39.90
CA THR A 469 -1.01 -16.45 39.29
C THR A 469 -1.57 -15.59 38.17
N ILE A 470 -1.24 -14.31 38.18
CA ILE A 470 -1.59 -13.41 37.09
C ILE A 470 -0.43 -13.31 36.11
N PHE A 471 -0.73 -13.43 34.83
CA PHE A 471 0.22 -13.20 33.74
C PHE A 471 -0.01 -11.83 33.11
N ILE A 472 1.10 -11.14 32.81
CA ILE A 472 1.13 -9.92 32.01
C ILE A 472 2.14 -10.15 30.86
N PRO A 473 1.69 -10.19 29.59
CA PRO A 473 0.30 -10.08 29.15
C PRO A 473 -0.57 -11.28 29.58
N GLN A 474 -1.88 -11.04 29.72
CA GLN A 474 -2.88 -12.10 29.90
C GLN A 474 -3.07 -12.92 28.62
N GLY A 475 -2.88 -12.30 27.47
CA GLY A 475 -2.96 -12.94 26.17
C GLY A 475 -2.78 -11.96 25.03
N TYR A 476 -2.70 -12.48 23.82
CA TYR A 476 -2.51 -11.70 22.61
C TYR A 476 -3.10 -12.43 21.40
N SER A 477 -3.57 -11.64 20.45
CA SER A 477 -4.16 -12.10 19.21
C SER A 477 -3.39 -11.55 18.01
N SER A 478 -3.17 -12.42 17.02
CA SER A 478 -2.57 -12.07 15.74
C SER A 478 -3.66 -11.63 14.77
N TYR A 479 -3.40 -10.57 14.00
CA TYR A 479 -4.37 -9.98 13.07
C TYR A 479 -3.75 -9.83 11.70
N ALA A 480 -4.55 -9.95 10.63
CA ALA A 480 -4.04 -9.82 9.27
C ALA A 480 -4.95 -9.00 8.35
N ALA A 481 -4.35 -8.40 7.33
CA ALA A 481 -5.06 -7.75 6.23
C ALA A 481 -4.30 -7.92 4.91
N PRO A 482 -4.99 -8.15 3.78
CA PRO A 482 -4.39 -8.13 2.46
C PRO A 482 -3.95 -6.73 2.06
N ILE A 483 -2.74 -6.62 1.49
CA ILE A 483 -2.15 -5.33 1.11
C ILE A 483 -1.64 -5.30 -0.34
N SER A 484 -1.70 -4.11 -0.93
CA SER A 484 -0.97 -3.73 -2.13
C SER A 484 0.27 -2.94 -1.74
N SER A 485 1.45 -3.39 -2.14
CA SER A 485 2.70 -2.67 -1.94
C SER A 485 3.71 -3.10 -3.02
N PRO A 486 3.60 -2.54 -4.24
CA PRO A 486 4.49 -2.90 -5.35
C PRO A 486 5.95 -2.53 -5.07
N VAL A 487 6.19 -1.43 -4.36
CA VAL A 487 7.53 -0.99 -3.96
C VAL A 487 8.18 -2.02 -3.02
N LEU A 488 7.44 -2.53 -2.04
CA LEU A 488 7.93 -3.58 -1.14
C LEU A 488 8.23 -4.87 -1.90
N TYR A 489 7.36 -5.26 -2.83
CA TYR A 489 7.55 -6.44 -3.67
C TYR A 489 8.81 -6.31 -4.52
N GLN A 490 9.02 -5.17 -5.20
CA GLN A 490 10.24 -4.85 -5.94
C GLN A 490 11.50 -5.02 -5.07
N SER A 491 11.51 -4.40 -3.89
CA SER A 491 12.64 -4.48 -2.97
C SER A 491 12.94 -5.90 -2.48
N LEU A 492 11.94 -6.77 -2.36
CA LEU A 492 12.16 -8.18 -2.00
C LEU A 492 12.69 -8.98 -3.19
N VAL A 493 12.14 -8.77 -4.38
CA VAL A 493 12.59 -9.44 -5.61
C VAL A 493 14.04 -9.07 -5.93
N GLU A 494 14.43 -7.81 -5.77
CA GLU A 494 15.82 -7.34 -5.91
C GLU A 494 16.78 -8.03 -4.95
N LYS A 495 16.34 -8.32 -3.72
CA LYS A 495 17.15 -9.06 -2.73
C LYS A 495 17.25 -10.54 -3.07
N GLY A 496 16.20 -11.12 -3.64
CA GLY A 496 16.14 -12.53 -4.04
C GLY A 496 14.74 -13.13 -3.86
N ARG A 497 14.33 -14.02 -4.76
CA ARG A 497 13.00 -14.65 -4.72
C ARG A 497 12.75 -15.50 -3.47
N GLU A 498 13.80 -16.00 -2.83
CA GLU A 498 13.71 -16.71 -1.55
C GLU A 498 13.20 -15.84 -0.41
N PHE A 499 13.30 -14.51 -0.51
CA PHE A 499 12.72 -13.59 0.48
C PHE A 499 11.19 -13.52 0.37
N LEU A 500 10.59 -13.96 -0.75
CA LEU A 500 9.14 -14.11 -0.91
C LEU A 500 8.57 -15.34 -0.20
N GLU A 501 9.44 -16.18 0.37
CA GLU A 501 9.06 -17.37 1.16
C GLU A 501 9.29 -17.13 2.67
N LYS A 502 9.52 -15.88 3.10
CA LYS A 502 9.85 -15.55 4.51
C LYS A 502 9.05 -14.34 5.01
N PRO A 503 8.54 -14.38 6.26
CA PRO A 503 7.98 -13.19 6.88
C PRO A 503 9.08 -12.14 7.10
N SER A 504 8.77 -10.88 6.84
CA SER A 504 9.69 -9.75 7.03
C SER A 504 9.02 -8.62 7.80
N LEU A 505 9.77 -7.90 8.63
CA LEU A 505 9.32 -6.66 9.26
C LEU A 505 9.47 -5.50 8.27
N VAL A 506 8.44 -4.67 8.19
CA VAL A 506 8.34 -3.59 7.21
C VAL A 506 8.24 -2.26 7.95
N HIS A 507 9.33 -1.49 7.97
CA HIS A 507 9.39 -0.20 8.62
C HIS A 507 9.36 0.94 7.60
N ASN A 508 8.44 1.89 7.76
CA ASN A 508 8.31 3.10 6.93
C ASN A 508 8.20 2.86 5.40
N ILE A 509 7.67 1.71 4.98
CA ILE A 509 7.37 1.43 3.56
C ILE A 509 5.86 1.57 3.32
N PRO A 510 5.44 2.35 2.32
CA PRO A 510 4.02 2.56 2.07
C PRO A 510 3.33 1.30 1.55
N TYR A 511 2.13 1.06 2.06
CA TYR A 511 1.24 0.01 1.58
C TYR A 511 -0.21 0.44 1.66
N CYS A 512 -1.05 -0.15 0.81
CA CYS A 512 -2.49 0.07 0.81
C CYS A 512 -3.21 -1.20 1.25
N ARG A 513 -4.04 -1.11 2.28
CA ARG A 513 -4.96 -2.20 2.64
C ARG A 513 -6.07 -2.30 1.62
N THR A 514 -6.31 -3.51 1.12
CA THR A 514 -7.29 -3.77 0.07
C THR A 514 -8.67 -4.12 0.63
N SER A 515 -8.70 -4.54 1.89
CA SER A 515 -9.91 -4.77 2.68
C SER A 515 -10.17 -3.60 3.64
N SER A 516 -11.44 -3.31 3.90
CA SER A 516 -11.84 -2.36 4.95
C SER A 516 -11.69 -2.93 6.37
N ARG A 517 -11.51 -4.25 6.49
CA ARG A 517 -11.39 -4.96 7.77
C ARG A 517 -10.02 -5.59 7.95
N VAL A 518 -9.60 -5.65 9.21
CA VAL A 518 -8.47 -6.45 9.68
C VAL A 518 -9.04 -7.62 10.45
N ASN A 519 -8.69 -8.84 10.08
CA ASN A 519 -9.29 -10.03 10.69
C ASN A 519 -8.36 -10.60 11.76
N GLU A 520 -8.92 -11.02 12.88
CA GLU A 520 -8.21 -11.85 13.86
C GLU A 520 -7.95 -13.23 13.25
N ILE A 521 -6.74 -13.75 13.44
CA ILE A 521 -6.26 -15.00 12.83
C ILE A 521 -6.19 -16.11 13.89
N TRP A 522 -5.62 -15.81 15.06
CA TRP A 522 -5.61 -16.71 16.21
C TRP A 522 -5.22 -15.93 17.46
N SER A 523 -5.39 -16.57 18.61
CA SER A 523 -5.03 -16.03 19.92
C SER A 523 -4.30 -17.05 20.78
N PHE A 524 -3.49 -16.51 21.70
CA PHE A 524 -2.87 -17.22 22.82
C PHE A 524 -3.26 -16.53 24.13
N SER A 525 -3.54 -17.32 25.15
CA SER A 525 -3.94 -16.85 26.48
C SER A 525 -3.16 -17.61 27.54
N HIS A 526 -2.62 -16.89 28.54
CA HIS A 526 -1.87 -17.46 29.65
C HIS A 526 -2.80 -17.68 30.84
N LEU A 527 -3.52 -18.81 30.82
CA LEU A 527 -4.60 -19.17 31.76
C LEU A 527 -4.34 -20.52 32.46
N HIS A 528 -3.08 -20.86 32.75
CA HIS A 528 -2.71 -22.07 33.51
C HIS A 528 -3.08 -23.36 32.80
N GLN A 529 -2.74 -23.46 31.51
CA GLN A 529 -3.02 -24.66 30.74
C GLN A 529 -2.03 -25.79 31.08
N GLN A 530 -2.53 -27.00 31.36
CA GLN A 530 -1.67 -28.17 31.60
C GLN A 530 -1.15 -28.81 30.31
N HIS A 531 -1.85 -28.61 29.19
CA HIS A 531 -1.45 -29.07 27.87
C HIS A 531 -1.52 -27.90 26.90
N HIS A 532 -0.38 -27.54 26.34
CA HIS A 532 -0.30 -26.50 25.34
C HIS A 532 -0.28 -27.12 23.94
N GLN A 533 -1.20 -26.67 23.08
CA GLN A 533 -1.16 -26.92 21.65
C GLN A 533 -0.82 -25.61 20.94
N PHE A 534 0.43 -25.50 20.45
CA PHE A 534 0.93 -24.28 19.82
C PHE A 534 0.74 -24.23 18.31
N ASN A 535 0.35 -25.36 17.71
CA ASN A 535 -0.10 -25.43 16.33
C ASN A 535 -1.41 -24.64 16.15
N LYS A 536 -1.47 -23.76 15.15
CA LYS A 536 -2.66 -22.98 14.81
C LYS A 536 -2.91 -23.05 13.31
N SER A 537 -4.18 -23.10 12.91
CA SER A 537 -4.59 -23.00 11.52
C SER A 537 -5.79 -22.08 11.43
N SER A 538 -5.82 -21.22 10.41
CA SER A 538 -6.89 -20.27 10.19
C SER A 538 -7.19 -20.14 8.71
N ILE A 539 -8.48 -20.12 8.39
CA ILE A 539 -9.01 -19.68 7.10
C ILE A 539 -9.83 -18.41 7.37
N SER A 540 -9.43 -17.30 6.77
CA SER A 540 -10.08 -16.01 7.00
C SER A 540 -10.50 -15.35 5.70
N HIS A 541 -11.68 -14.76 5.68
CA HIS A 541 -12.30 -14.20 4.47
C HIS A 541 -12.35 -12.68 4.52
N PHE A 542 -11.88 -12.04 3.45
CA PHE A 542 -11.85 -10.59 3.25
C PHE A 542 -12.71 -10.22 2.05
N ARG A 543 -13.48 -9.13 2.18
CA ARG A 543 -14.22 -8.57 1.04
C ARG A 543 -13.43 -7.43 0.43
N ILE A 544 -13.08 -7.58 -0.84
CA ILE A 544 -12.34 -6.61 -1.62
C ILE A 544 -13.33 -5.84 -2.47
N LYS A 545 -13.68 -4.64 -2.03
CA LYS A 545 -14.73 -3.83 -2.67
C LYS A 545 -14.30 -3.28 -4.03
N HIS A 546 -13.03 -2.90 -4.13
CA HIS A 546 -12.47 -2.23 -5.31
C HIS A 546 -11.31 -3.03 -5.86
N LYS A 547 -11.24 -3.11 -7.19
CA LYS A 547 -10.18 -3.78 -7.94
C LYS A 547 -8.79 -3.35 -7.49
N SER A 548 -7.88 -4.30 -7.47
CA SER A 548 -6.61 -4.18 -6.76
C SER A 548 -5.65 -5.29 -7.16
N GLU A 549 -4.38 -5.10 -6.85
CA GLU A 549 -3.39 -6.17 -6.86
C GLU A 549 -2.82 -6.36 -5.46
N ILE A 550 -2.88 -7.57 -4.93
CA ILE A 550 -2.29 -7.88 -3.63
C ILE A 550 -0.89 -8.45 -3.83
N HIS A 551 0.03 -7.98 -2.98
CA HIS A 551 1.44 -8.39 -3.02
C HIS A 551 1.81 -9.27 -1.81
N GLY A 552 0.90 -9.37 -0.84
CA GLY A 552 1.12 -10.06 0.42
C GLY A 552 0.07 -9.70 1.46
N ILE A 553 0.31 -10.21 2.66
CA ILE A 553 -0.52 -10.02 3.84
C ILE A 553 0.28 -9.23 4.88
N ALA A 554 -0.27 -8.12 5.37
CA ALA A 554 0.26 -7.45 6.55
C ALA A 554 -0.28 -8.15 7.81
N GLY A 555 0.61 -8.46 8.75
CA GLY A 555 0.30 -8.99 10.06
C GLY A 555 0.55 -7.96 11.16
N PHE A 556 -0.31 -8.02 12.17
CA PHE A 556 -0.36 -7.15 13.34
C PHE A 556 -0.64 -7.98 14.59
N PHE A 557 -0.62 -7.35 15.76
CA PHE A 557 -1.12 -7.97 16.98
C PHE A 557 -1.84 -6.96 17.89
N ILE A 558 -2.67 -7.50 18.77
CA ILE A 558 -3.18 -6.82 19.97
C ILE A 558 -2.85 -7.71 21.17
N ALA A 559 -2.24 -7.14 22.21
CA ALA A 559 -1.98 -7.81 23.47
C ALA A 559 -2.79 -7.19 24.59
N THR A 560 -3.48 -8.03 25.35
CA THR A 560 -4.15 -7.63 26.59
C THR A 560 -3.14 -7.80 27.72
N LEU A 561 -2.62 -6.68 28.23
CA LEU A 561 -1.66 -6.69 29.32
C LEU A 561 -2.34 -7.14 30.60
N TYR A 562 -3.40 -6.43 30.98
CA TYR A 562 -4.25 -6.77 32.12
C TYR A 562 -5.59 -6.04 32.02
N ASP A 563 -6.70 -6.77 32.14
CA ASP A 563 -8.06 -6.23 32.08
C ASP A 563 -8.29 -5.41 30.80
N ASN A 564 -8.50 -4.09 30.91
CA ASN A 564 -8.73 -3.20 29.77
C ASN A 564 -7.43 -2.57 29.21
N ILE A 565 -6.27 -2.86 29.79
CA ILE A 565 -4.99 -2.28 29.38
C ILE A 565 -4.42 -3.12 28.24
N THR A 566 -4.29 -2.51 27.06
CA THR A 566 -3.88 -3.20 25.83
C THR A 566 -2.71 -2.51 25.13
N LEU A 567 -1.96 -3.30 24.36
CA LEU A 567 -1.02 -2.85 23.33
C LEU A 567 -1.57 -3.24 21.97
N SER A 568 -1.48 -2.36 20.98
CA SER A 568 -1.97 -2.63 19.63
C SER A 568 -1.05 -1.99 18.60
N ILE A 569 -0.70 -2.77 17.57
CA ILE A 569 -0.08 -2.25 16.35
C ILE A 569 -0.99 -2.29 15.13
N VAL A 570 -2.27 -2.61 15.34
CA VAL A 570 -3.27 -2.51 14.27
C VAL A 570 -3.35 -1.03 13.85
N PRO A 571 -3.38 -0.68 12.55
CA PRO A 571 -3.35 0.72 12.15
C PRO A 571 -4.60 1.48 12.63
N ASN A 572 -4.51 2.79 12.72
CA ASN A 572 -5.62 3.63 13.18
C ASN A 572 -6.89 3.49 12.32
N ASP A 573 -8.04 3.69 12.96
CA ASP A 573 -9.38 3.57 12.37
C ASP A 573 -9.67 2.21 11.72
N SER A 574 -9.04 1.14 12.20
CA SER A 574 -9.28 -0.21 11.69
C SER A 574 -10.56 -0.78 12.27
N ILE A 575 -11.36 -1.39 11.41
CA ILE A 575 -12.49 -2.23 11.83
C ILE A 575 -11.95 -3.65 11.95
N ILE A 576 -11.99 -4.21 13.15
CA ILE A 576 -11.56 -5.60 13.36
C ILE A 576 -12.73 -6.57 13.20
N LYS A 577 -12.45 -7.78 12.73
CA LYS A 577 -13.38 -8.91 12.74
C LYS A 577 -12.79 -10.01 13.64
N THR A 578 -13.39 -10.24 14.80
CA THR A 578 -12.91 -11.23 15.77
C THR A 578 -13.14 -12.66 15.28
N LEU A 579 -12.53 -13.64 15.94
CA LEU A 579 -12.76 -15.06 15.61
C LEU A 579 -14.25 -15.45 15.78
N GLU A 580 -14.91 -14.97 16.83
CA GLU A 580 -16.34 -15.22 17.09
C GLU A 580 -17.25 -14.66 15.97
N GLU A 581 -16.93 -13.47 15.47
CA GLU A 581 -17.63 -12.86 14.34
C GLU A 581 -17.37 -13.60 13.01
N GLN A 582 -16.22 -14.25 12.88
CA GLN A 582 -15.89 -15.07 11.71
C GLN A 582 -16.68 -16.38 11.71
N GLU A 583 -16.75 -17.07 12.85
CA GLU A 583 -17.52 -18.31 12.99
C GLU A 583 -19.03 -18.10 12.79
N SER A 584 -19.59 -17.05 13.40
CA SER A 584 -21.02 -16.73 13.27
C SER A 584 -21.42 -16.34 11.85
N SER A 585 -20.53 -15.70 11.08
CA SER A 585 -20.80 -15.33 9.68
C SER A 585 -20.87 -16.53 8.71
N ASN A 586 -20.36 -17.70 9.10
CA ASN A 586 -20.40 -18.90 8.28
C ASN A 586 -21.71 -19.70 8.45
N ILE A 587 -22.53 -19.39 9.47
CA ILE A 587 -23.67 -20.24 9.88
C ILE A 587 -25.02 -19.63 9.48
N ASP A 588 -25.14 -18.32 9.26
CA ASP A 588 -26.47 -17.70 9.12
C ASP A 588 -26.56 -16.61 8.02
N ASN A 589 -26.74 -17.05 6.76
CA ASN A 589 -27.12 -16.16 5.64
C ASN A 589 -28.62 -15.81 5.62
N SER A 590 -29.38 -16.11 6.69
CA SER A 590 -30.85 -16.11 6.65
C SER A 590 -31.57 -15.18 7.63
N ARG A 591 -30.88 -14.37 8.45
CA ARG A 591 -31.54 -13.49 9.43
C ARG A 591 -30.96 -12.06 9.51
N GLY A 592 -31.81 -11.11 9.11
CA GLY A 592 -32.04 -9.80 9.74
C GLY A 592 -30.85 -8.84 9.94
N HIS A 593 -30.93 -7.67 9.30
CA HIS A 593 -30.07 -6.48 9.46
C HIS A 593 -29.96 -5.92 10.89
N ASN A 594 -29.29 -6.62 11.81
CA ASN A 594 -28.75 -6.07 13.06
C ASN A 594 -27.48 -6.86 13.44
N GLY A 595 -26.45 -6.77 12.60
CA GLY A 595 -25.13 -7.30 12.94
C GLY A 595 -24.50 -6.50 14.11
N PRO A 596 -23.57 -7.11 14.87
CA PRO A 596 -22.86 -6.41 15.93
C PRO A 596 -22.20 -5.14 15.39
N THR A 597 -22.22 -4.07 16.20
CA THR A 597 -21.55 -2.82 15.88
C THR A 597 -20.07 -3.08 15.61
N PRO A 598 -19.50 -2.58 14.49
CA PRO A 598 -18.12 -2.84 14.14
C PRO A 598 -17.16 -2.35 15.23
N THR A 599 -16.36 -3.25 15.77
CA THR A 599 -15.34 -2.91 16.77
C THR A 599 -14.21 -2.15 16.09
N LYS A 600 -14.07 -0.87 16.43
CA LYS A 600 -12.96 -0.03 15.95
C LYS A 600 -11.78 -0.15 16.91
N VAL A 601 -10.60 -0.40 16.34
CA VAL A 601 -9.34 -0.46 17.09
C VAL A 601 -8.35 0.50 16.45
N ASN A 602 -7.53 1.11 17.32
CA ASN A 602 -6.46 1.99 16.95
C ASN A 602 -5.10 1.40 17.32
N HIS A 603 -4.06 1.95 16.70
CA HIS A 603 -2.70 1.76 17.13
C HIS A 603 -2.54 2.40 18.52
N THR A 604 -1.71 1.83 19.39
CA THR A 604 -1.39 2.49 20.66
C THR A 604 -0.65 3.80 20.38
N ASP A 605 -1.25 4.93 20.77
CA ASP A 605 -0.73 6.26 20.44
C ASP A 605 0.75 6.41 20.83
N SER A 606 1.57 6.88 19.88
CA SER A 606 3.01 7.14 20.06
C SER A 606 3.91 5.94 20.37
N MET A 607 3.37 4.71 20.38
CA MET A 607 4.18 3.49 20.49
C MET A 607 4.98 3.24 19.20
N ARG A 608 6.21 2.76 19.31
CA ARG A 608 7.15 2.61 18.17
C ARG A 608 7.94 1.30 18.20
N SER A 609 7.72 0.46 19.21
CA SER A 609 8.48 -0.78 19.44
C SER A 609 8.35 -1.81 18.32
N TRP A 610 7.24 -1.81 17.57
CA TRP A 610 6.99 -2.83 16.54
C TRP A 610 6.53 -2.21 15.23
N SER A 611 7.12 -2.70 14.15
CA SER A 611 6.61 -2.48 12.78
C SER A 611 5.78 -3.69 12.35
N PRO A 612 4.81 -3.54 11.42
CA PRO A 612 4.04 -4.67 10.92
C PRO A 612 4.93 -5.78 10.33
N VAL A 613 4.49 -7.04 10.48
CA VAL A 613 5.07 -8.15 9.73
C VAL A 613 4.42 -8.23 8.35
N PHE A 614 5.15 -8.71 7.36
CA PHE A 614 4.67 -8.90 6.00
C PHE A 614 4.92 -10.34 5.56
N PHE A 615 3.86 -10.99 5.09
CA PHE A 615 3.88 -12.30 4.46
C PHE A 615 3.73 -12.11 2.94
N PRO A 616 4.84 -12.12 2.17
CA PRO A 616 4.83 -11.87 0.73
C PRO A 616 4.06 -12.93 -0.07
N LEU A 617 3.60 -12.58 -1.26
CA LEU A 617 3.22 -13.54 -2.29
C LEU A 617 4.35 -13.64 -3.32
N ASN A 618 4.63 -14.86 -3.78
CA ASN A 618 5.61 -15.11 -4.83
C ASN A 618 5.23 -14.43 -6.14
N GLU A 619 3.93 -14.44 -6.46
CA GLU A 619 3.37 -13.73 -7.62
C GLU A 619 2.21 -12.84 -7.13
N PRO A 620 2.19 -11.54 -7.49
CA PRO A 620 1.09 -10.65 -7.14
C PRO A 620 -0.24 -11.11 -7.73
N LEU A 621 -1.31 -11.07 -6.93
CA LEU A 621 -2.64 -11.57 -7.31
C LEU A 621 -3.56 -10.39 -7.65
N PHE A 622 -4.04 -10.32 -8.89
CA PHE A 622 -5.00 -9.30 -9.29
C PHE A 622 -6.43 -9.71 -8.87
N LEU A 623 -7.19 -8.75 -8.35
CA LEU A 623 -8.52 -8.92 -7.81
C LEU A 623 -9.46 -7.90 -8.46
N ASN A 624 -10.63 -8.37 -8.91
CA ASN A 624 -11.68 -7.52 -9.44
C ASN A 624 -12.51 -6.86 -8.32
N ASP A 625 -13.39 -5.94 -8.70
CA ASP A 625 -14.39 -5.40 -7.78
C ASP A 625 -15.22 -6.53 -7.13
N ASP A 626 -15.60 -6.31 -5.87
CA ASP A 626 -16.43 -7.22 -5.08
C ASP A 626 -15.92 -8.68 -4.96
N THR A 627 -14.61 -8.87 -5.11
CA THR A 627 -13.95 -10.17 -4.92
C THR A 627 -13.91 -10.57 -3.44
N GLU A 628 -14.18 -11.84 -3.15
CA GLU A 628 -13.90 -12.44 -1.85
C GLU A 628 -12.50 -13.05 -1.86
N LEU A 629 -11.65 -12.65 -0.91
CA LEU A 629 -10.30 -13.18 -0.75
C LEU A 629 -10.25 -14.05 0.51
N GLU A 630 -9.86 -15.31 0.34
CA GLU A 630 -9.63 -16.26 1.41
C GLU A 630 -8.13 -16.35 1.71
N LEU A 631 -7.75 -16.13 2.96
CA LEU A 631 -6.40 -16.32 3.49
C LEU A 631 -6.37 -17.63 4.26
N PHE A 632 -5.54 -18.56 3.81
CA PHE A 632 -5.14 -19.73 4.59
C PHE A 632 -3.76 -19.46 5.20
N ILE A 633 -3.66 -19.57 6.52
CA ILE A 633 -2.40 -19.43 7.24
C ILE A 633 -2.31 -20.44 8.38
N ILE A 634 -1.14 -21.05 8.53
CA ILE A 634 -0.84 -22.04 9.57
C ILE A 634 0.42 -21.62 10.32
N ARG A 635 0.40 -21.80 11.64
CA ARG A 635 1.57 -21.83 12.51
C ARG A 635 1.83 -23.28 12.89
N ASN A 636 2.96 -23.81 12.45
CA ASN A 636 3.40 -25.16 12.76
C ASN A 636 4.43 -25.13 13.90
N ASP A 637 4.38 -26.13 14.76
CA ASP A 637 5.32 -26.45 15.83
C ASP A 637 5.59 -27.96 15.78
N LEU A 638 6.77 -28.33 15.28
CA LEU A 638 7.20 -29.72 15.11
C LEU A 638 8.72 -29.83 15.09
N ASN A 639 9.25 -30.90 15.68
CA ASN A 639 10.69 -31.25 15.67
C ASN A 639 11.60 -30.11 16.17
N GLY A 640 11.19 -29.41 17.23
CA GLY A 640 11.96 -28.31 17.81
C GLY A 640 12.08 -27.10 16.88
N ARG A 641 11.10 -26.87 16.01
CA ARG A 641 11.04 -25.71 15.12
C ARG A 641 9.61 -25.21 14.98
N VAL A 642 9.47 -23.89 14.86
CA VAL A 642 8.22 -23.19 14.59
C VAL A 642 8.30 -22.48 13.25
N TRP A 643 7.28 -22.58 12.41
CA TRP A 643 7.24 -21.85 11.14
C TRP A 643 5.81 -21.49 10.73
N TYR A 644 5.70 -20.63 9.72
CA TYR A 644 4.42 -20.24 9.14
C TYR A 644 4.34 -20.72 7.69
N GLU A 645 3.15 -21.14 7.29
CA GLU A 645 2.77 -21.43 5.90
C GLU A 645 1.54 -20.61 5.54
N TRP A 646 1.48 -20.05 4.33
CA TRP A 646 0.34 -19.24 3.91
C TRP A 646 0.05 -19.35 2.42
N SER A 647 -1.22 -19.16 2.07
CA SER A 647 -1.71 -19.03 0.69
C SER A 647 -2.98 -18.20 0.65
N VAL A 648 -3.30 -17.66 -0.52
CA VAL A 648 -4.54 -16.90 -0.74
C VAL A 648 -5.31 -17.48 -1.91
N SER A 649 -6.64 -17.45 -1.84
CA SER A 649 -7.54 -17.82 -2.93
C SER A 649 -8.56 -16.70 -3.16
N SER A 650 -8.89 -16.41 -4.41
CA SER A 650 -9.91 -15.42 -4.76
C SER A 650 -11.17 -16.08 -5.29
N PHE A 651 -12.33 -15.51 -4.96
CA PHE A 651 -13.64 -16.02 -5.35
C PHE A 651 -14.58 -14.89 -5.79
N VAL A 652 -15.46 -15.22 -6.72
CA VAL A 652 -16.60 -14.40 -7.12
C VAL A 652 -17.90 -15.19 -6.95
N TYR A 653 -19.00 -14.48 -6.70
CA TYR A 653 -20.32 -15.10 -6.56
C TYR A 653 -21.14 -14.87 -7.83
N LEU A 654 -21.57 -15.95 -8.47
CA LEU A 654 -22.48 -15.91 -9.61
C LEU A 654 -23.90 -16.25 -9.14
N VAL A 655 -24.88 -15.47 -9.58
CA VAL A 655 -26.30 -15.77 -9.34
C VAL A 655 -26.84 -16.48 -10.58
N SER A 656 -27.28 -17.73 -10.43
CA SER A 656 -27.94 -18.49 -11.49
C SER A 656 -29.42 -18.69 -11.15
N SER A 657 -30.29 -18.46 -12.14
CA SER A 657 -31.74 -18.68 -12.00
C SER A 657 -32.15 -19.99 -12.67
N SER A 658 -32.95 -20.79 -11.98
CA SER A 658 -33.41 -22.13 -12.40
C SER A 658 -34.56 -22.12 -13.41
N LYS A 659 -34.46 -21.33 -14.49
CA LYS A 659 -35.40 -21.48 -15.62
C LYS A 659 -34.80 -22.38 -16.70
N PRO A 660 -35.36 -23.58 -16.97
CA PRO A 660 -35.01 -24.31 -18.18
C PRO A 660 -35.43 -23.49 -19.41
N PRO A 661 -34.67 -23.52 -20.51
CA PRO A 661 -35.06 -22.84 -21.74
C PRO A 661 -36.41 -23.39 -22.21
N ARG A 662 -37.40 -22.51 -22.38
CA ARG A 662 -38.67 -22.89 -23.01
C ARG A 662 -38.38 -23.18 -24.48
N LEU A 663 -38.51 -24.45 -24.87
CA LEU A 663 -38.70 -24.84 -26.25
C LEU A 663 -40.11 -24.42 -26.65
N ASP A 664 -40.29 -23.17 -27.08
CA ASP A 664 -41.49 -22.79 -27.81
C ASP A 664 -41.37 -23.37 -29.23
N GLY A 665 -42.22 -24.36 -29.51
CA GLY A 665 -42.29 -25.02 -30.79
C GLY A 665 -42.83 -24.09 -31.86
N GLU A 666 -41.96 -23.53 -32.68
CA GLU A 666 -42.33 -23.02 -34.00
C GLU A 666 -42.10 -24.08 -35.06
N ARG A 667 -43.15 -24.30 -35.87
CA ARG A 667 -43.16 -25.22 -37.01
C ARG A 667 -42.17 -24.74 -38.07
N VAL A 668 -41.23 -25.61 -38.43
CA VAL A 668 -40.37 -25.47 -39.61
C VAL A 668 -41.10 -25.98 -40.86
N PRO A 669 -41.10 -25.25 -41.99
CA PRO A 669 -41.20 -25.85 -43.30
C PRO A 669 -39.81 -26.21 -43.82
N SER A 670 -39.67 -27.46 -44.24
CA SER A 670 -38.47 -28.13 -44.75
C SER A 670 -38.08 -27.71 -46.17
N ALA A 671 -36.78 -27.50 -46.42
CA ALA A 671 -36.09 -27.89 -47.66
C ALA A 671 -34.55 -27.99 -47.48
N GLU A 672 -34.06 -29.22 -47.61
CA GLU A 672 -32.78 -29.68 -48.21
C GLU A 672 -31.39 -29.38 -47.58
N SER A 673 -30.95 -30.39 -46.81
CA SER A 673 -29.62 -30.99 -46.60
C SER A 673 -28.34 -30.40 -47.23
N LYS A 674 -27.33 -30.13 -46.38
CA LYS A 674 -26.05 -30.89 -46.28
C LYS A 674 -25.23 -30.55 -45.00
N GLU A 675 -25.01 -31.58 -44.18
CA GLU A 675 -23.91 -31.95 -43.25
C GLU A 675 -22.96 -30.85 -42.69
N THR A 676 -23.08 -30.42 -41.42
CA THR A 676 -22.47 -30.89 -40.13
C THR A 676 -21.10 -30.30 -39.78
N THR A 677 -21.03 -29.47 -38.72
CA THR A 677 -20.27 -29.69 -37.44
C THR A 677 -20.39 -28.48 -36.47
N ASP A 678 -20.62 -28.79 -35.19
CA ASP A 678 -20.33 -28.08 -33.93
C ASP A 678 -20.95 -26.70 -33.60
N ILE A 679 -22.01 -26.73 -32.77
CA ILE A 679 -22.60 -25.58 -32.05
C ILE A 679 -22.51 -25.86 -30.55
N GLU A 680 -21.33 -25.64 -29.96
CA GLU A 680 -21.16 -25.50 -28.50
C GLU A 680 -20.02 -24.53 -28.13
N THR A 681 -19.71 -23.56 -29.01
CA THR A 681 -18.64 -22.55 -28.83
C THR A 681 -19.12 -21.10 -28.90
N GLN A 682 -20.44 -20.84 -29.01
CA GLN A 682 -20.97 -19.47 -29.19
C GLN A 682 -21.32 -18.72 -27.89
N ASN A 683 -21.27 -19.36 -26.73
CA ASN A 683 -21.57 -18.67 -25.45
C ASN A 683 -20.33 -18.31 -24.60
N MET A 684 -19.12 -18.70 -25.02
CA MET A 684 -17.86 -18.22 -24.42
C MET A 684 -17.16 -17.12 -25.25
N THR A 685 -17.57 -16.89 -26.48
CA THR A 685 -16.93 -15.93 -27.41
C THR A 685 -17.44 -14.49 -27.25
N ASN A 686 -18.61 -14.27 -26.67
CA ASN A 686 -19.15 -12.91 -26.44
C ASN A 686 -18.54 -12.18 -25.22
N ALA A 687 -17.75 -12.84 -24.38
CA ALA A 687 -17.00 -12.20 -23.29
C ALA A 687 -15.57 -11.78 -23.69
N PHE A 688 -15.05 -12.27 -24.82
CA PHE A 688 -13.71 -11.97 -25.33
C PHE A 688 -13.69 -11.19 -26.67
N ALA A 689 -14.85 -10.91 -27.27
CA ALA A 689 -14.97 -10.15 -28.53
C ALA A 689 -14.71 -8.63 -28.44
N LYS A 690 -14.27 -8.10 -27.28
CA LYS A 690 -13.79 -6.71 -27.17
C LYS A 690 -12.31 -6.52 -27.53
N PHE A 691 -11.57 -7.60 -27.80
CA PHE A 691 -10.15 -7.54 -28.13
C PHE A 691 -9.78 -8.62 -29.17
N SER A 692 -10.04 -8.38 -30.45
CA SER A 692 -9.32 -8.99 -31.60
C SER A 692 -9.72 -8.30 -32.93
N PRO A 693 -8.82 -8.28 -33.94
CA PRO A 693 -8.82 -7.30 -35.02
C PRO A 693 -9.82 -7.63 -36.13
N GLN A 694 -10.46 -6.61 -36.70
CA GLN A 694 -11.23 -6.73 -37.95
C GLN A 694 -10.38 -6.27 -39.14
N PRO A 695 -10.57 -6.86 -40.34
CA PRO A 695 -9.68 -6.71 -41.48
C PRO A 695 -9.96 -5.44 -42.28
N ASP A 696 -8.92 -4.94 -42.92
CA ASP A 696 -8.96 -3.85 -43.90
C ASP A 696 -9.99 -4.11 -45.00
N SER A 697 -10.80 -3.09 -45.28
CA SER A 697 -11.37 -2.83 -46.60
C SER A 697 -10.84 -1.48 -47.07
N SER A 698 -9.95 -1.56 -48.05
CA SER A 698 -9.32 -0.48 -48.79
C SER A 698 -10.31 0.39 -49.58
N GLU A 699 -9.79 1.56 -49.97
CA GLU A 699 -10.31 2.56 -50.93
C GLU A 699 -11.17 3.68 -50.33
N VAL A 700 -10.52 4.77 -49.90
CA VAL A 700 -10.53 6.08 -50.62
C VAL A 700 -9.25 6.86 -50.24
N GLU A 701 -8.51 7.27 -51.27
CA GLU A 701 -7.27 8.04 -51.26
C GLU A 701 -7.42 9.50 -50.81
N ASP A 702 -6.30 9.99 -50.25
CA ASP A 702 -5.68 11.31 -50.40
C ASP A 702 -6.33 12.62 -49.92
N LYS A 703 -5.44 13.40 -49.28
CA LYS A 703 -5.51 14.79 -48.81
C LYS A 703 -6.11 14.96 -47.41
N TYR A 704 -5.24 15.25 -46.44
CA TYR A 704 -5.12 16.56 -45.79
C TYR A 704 -4.05 16.46 -44.69
N PHE A 705 -2.79 16.58 -45.11
CA PHE A 705 -1.69 17.05 -44.26
C PHE A 705 -1.79 18.58 -44.25
N GLU A 706 -2.36 19.15 -43.20
CA GLU A 706 -2.28 20.55 -42.72
C GLU A 706 -3.56 20.84 -41.94
N ASP A 707 -3.49 20.73 -40.61
CA ASP A 707 -4.20 21.61 -39.64
C ASP A 707 -4.07 21.00 -38.24
N SER A 708 -2.91 21.20 -37.62
CA SER A 708 -2.73 20.96 -36.18
C SER A 708 -2.01 22.13 -35.53
N ILE A 709 -2.53 23.34 -35.78
CA ILE A 709 -2.30 24.52 -34.96
C ILE A 709 -3.69 25.07 -34.64
N ASN A 710 -3.98 25.16 -33.33
CA ASN A 710 -5.22 25.63 -32.70
C ASN A 710 -6.34 24.58 -32.57
N HIS A 711 -6.54 24.04 -31.38
CA HIS A 711 -7.88 23.96 -30.78
C HIS A 711 -7.80 23.79 -29.25
N THR A 712 -7.78 24.92 -28.56
CA THR A 712 -8.57 25.07 -27.32
C THR A 712 -9.88 25.71 -27.74
N ASN A 713 -10.99 24.98 -27.66
CA ASN A 713 -12.33 25.56 -27.48
C ASN A 713 -13.30 24.43 -27.13
N PHE A 714 -13.49 24.19 -25.82
CA PHE A 714 -14.66 23.50 -25.30
C PHE A 714 -15.36 24.43 -24.29
N ILE A 715 -16.59 24.79 -24.65
CA ILE A 715 -17.73 25.25 -23.83
C ILE A 715 -17.85 26.75 -23.48
N SER A 716 -18.78 27.39 -24.18
CA SER A 716 -19.91 28.17 -23.63
C SER A 716 -20.99 28.15 -24.74
N GLY A 717 -22.29 28.01 -24.58
CA GLY A 717 -23.23 27.99 -23.47
C GLY A 717 -24.56 28.55 -23.99
N LYS A 718 -25.66 27.80 -23.79
CA LYS A 718 -27.11 28.15 -23.90
C LYS A 718 -27.91 27.81 -25.17
N GLY A 719 -29.08 27.20 -24.89
CA GLY A 719 -30.26 27.04 -25.74
C GLY A 719 -30.70 25.56 -25.81
N ASN A 720 -31.36 24.97 -24.81
CA ASN A 720 -32.84 24.88 -24.67
C ASN A 720 -33.52 24.80 -26.06
N GLU A 721 -34.23 23.74 -26.45
CA GLU A 721 -35.53 23.34 -25.90
C GLU A 721 -36.05 21.96 -26.42
N TRP A 722 -36.68 21.17 -25.52
CA TRP A 722 -37.88 20.30 -25.68
C TRP A 722 -37.75 19.07 -26.63
N ASP A 723 -38.29 17.87 -26.39
CA ASP A 723 -39.38 17.44 -25.51
C ASP A 723 -39.41 15.89 -25.42
N SER A 724 -39.44 15.32 -24.21
CA SER A 724 -40.26 14.16 -23.81
C SER A 724 -39.75 13.53 -22.51
N VAL A 725 -40.23 14.10 -21.39
CA VAL A 725 -40.36 13.41 -20.11
C VAL A 725 -41.85 13.34 -19.82
N LYS A 726 -42.39 12.15 -19.54
CA LYS A 726 -43.47 11.89 -18.55
C LYS A 726 -43.90 10.42 -18.60
N ASP A 727 -43.48 9.65 -17.61
CA ASP A 727 -44.37 8.90 -16.72
C ASP A 727 -43.57 8.17 -15.65
N LEU A 728 -43.60 8.71 -14.41
CA LEU A 728 -43.71 8.03 -13.11
C LEU A 728 -43.09 8.90 -12.00
N HIS A 729 -43.86 9.93 -11.63
CA HIS A 729 -43.65 10.76 -10.45
C HIS A 729 -44.02 10.04 -9.15
N GLU A 730 -43.23 10.35 -8.13
CA GLU A 730 -43.67 10.69 -6.76
C GLU A 730 -45.19 10.73 -6.53
N ILE A 731 -45.70 9.75 -5.80
CA ILE A 731 -46.89 9.91 -4.95
C ILE A 731 -46.58 9.22 -3.61
N GLN A 732 -45.95 9.95 -2.69
CA GLN A 732 -46.05 9.70 -1.25
C GLN A 732 -46.10 11.03 -0.50
N ASN A 733 -47.31 11.57 -0.36
CA ASN A 733 -47.79 12.19 0.88
C ASN A 733 -49.20 12.72 0.67
N ARG A 734 -50.21 11.96 1.12
CA ARG A 734 -51.44 12.54 1.68
C ARG A 734 -52.19 11.51 2.52
N GLN A 735 -52.66 12.03 3.65
CA GLN A 735 -53.28 11.35 4.77
C GLN A 735 -54.56 10.58 4.39
N SER A 736 -54.75 9.47 5.09
CA SER A 736 -55.94 8.65 5.11
C SER A 736 -57.18 9.42 5.59
N SER A 737 -58.23 9.43 4.76
CA SER A 737 -59.61 9.57 5.19
C SER A 737 -60.32 8.24 4.89
N PHE A 738 -61.05 7.76 5.90
CA PHE A 738 -61.90 6.58 5.87
C PHE A 738 -62.96 6.69 4.76
N ASP A 739 -63.09 5.68 3.91
CA ASP A 739 -64.41 5.13 3.60
C ASP A 739 -64.32 3.68 3.10
N GLY A 740 -65.29 2.87 3.51
CA GLY A 740 -65.30 1.42 3.36
C GLY A 740 -65.97 0.95 2.07
N SER A 741 -65.35 0.00 1.39
CA SER A 741 -66.09 -1.04 0.65
C SER A 741 -65.22 -2.28 0.49
N LYS A 742 -65.82 -3.43 0.79
CA LYS A 742 -65.23 -4.76 0.72
C LYS A 742 -65.08 -5.18 -0.74
N ASP A 743 -63.89 -5.61 -1.14
CA ASP A 743 -63.77 -6.51 -2.28
C ASP A 743 -62.71 -7.60 -2.07
N ARG A 744 -63.14 -8.84 -2.29
CA ARG A 744 -62.39 -10.08 -2.07
C ARG A 744 -61.30 -10.23 -3.14
N ARG A 745 -60.03 -10.36 -2.73
CA ARG A 745 -58.93 -10.79 -3.61
C ARG A 745 -58.53 -12.24 -3.33
N GLU A 746 -58.51 -13.05 -4.37
CA GLU A 746 -57.94 -14.40 -4.41
C GLU A 746 -56.43 -14.42 -4.10
N PRO A 747 -55.87 -15.53 -3.58
CA PRO A 747 -54.46 -15.59 -3.21
C PRO A 747 -53.56 -15.71 -4.45
N ARG A 748 -52.68 -14.72 -4.66
CA ARG A 748 -51.57 -14.82 -5.61
C ARG A 748 -50.60 -15.92 -5.16
N LYS A 749 -50.41 -16.94 -6.00
CA LYS A 749 -49.31 -17.92 -5.88
C LYS A 749 -47.98 -17.17 -5.94
N ILE A 750 -47.20 -17.23 -4.86
CA ILE A 750 -45.80 -16.81 -4.84
C ILE A 750 -45.01 -17.93 -5.53
N SER A 751 -44.53 -17.69 -6.76
CA SER A 751 -43.54 -18.59 -7.37
C SER A 751 -42.20 -18.32 -6.71
N PHE A 752 -41.70 -19.26 -5.91
CA PHE A 752 -40.31 -19.26 -5.47
C PHE A 752 -39.45 -19.63 -6.69
N THR A 753 -38.83 -18.64 -7.32
CA THR A 753 -37.66 -18.90 -8.16
C THR A 753 -36.50 -19.17 -7.22
N GLU A 754 -36.01 -20.40 -7.17
CA GLU A 754 -34.79 -20.73 -6.44
C GLU A 754 -33.60 -20.06 -7.15
N GLU A 755 -32.99 -19.10 -6.46
CA GLU A 755 -31.74 -18.44 -6.87
C GLU A 755 -30.56 -19.23 -6.29
N TYR A 756 -29.66 -19.69 -7.17
CA TYR A 756 -28.47 -20.42 -6.79
C TYR A 756 -27.28 -19.46 -6.78
N HIS A 757 -26.67 -19.28 -5.60
CA HIS A 757 -25.41 -18.53 -5.46
C HIS A 757 -24.23 -19.50 -5.60
N VAL A 758 -23.53 -19.44 -6.74
CA VAL A 758 -22.36 -20.26 -7.01
C VAL A 758 -21.10 -19.48 -6.63
N ARG A 759 -20.37 -19.97 -5.63
CA ARG A 759 -19.04 -19.44 -5.26
C ARG A 759 -17.99 -20.04 -6.20
N VAL A 760 -17.46 -19.23 -7.11
CA VAL A 760 -16.48 -19.66 -8.12
C VAL A 760 -15.10 -19.16 -7.72
N ARG A 761 -14.14 -20.08 -7.57
CA ARG A 761 -12.73 -19.73 -7.36
C ARG A 761 -12.14 -19.19 -8.66
N THR A 762 -11.66 -17.95 -8.63
CA THR A 762 -11.06 -17.28 -9.79
C THR A 762 -9.56 -17.50 -9.87
N ASP A 763 -8.87 -17.53 -8.74
CA ASP A 763 -7.42 -17.65 -8.71
C ASP A 763 -6.92 -18.19 -7.34
N ILE A 764 -5.68 -18.65 -7.28
CA ILE A 764 -5.03 -19.19 -6.08
C ILE A 764 -3.52 -18.97 -6.13
N SER A 765 -2.94 -18.50 -5.03
CA SER A 765 -1.48 -18.42 -4.90
C SER A 765 -0.88 -19.80 -4.60
N LYS A 766 0.42 -19.95 -4.86
CA LYS A 766 1.21 -21.05 -4.31
C LYS A 766 1.11 -21.07 -2.77
N LEU A 767 1.27 -22.24 -2.16
CA LEU A 767 1.57 -22.38 -0.74
C LEU A 767 3.01 -21.95 -0.46
N HIS A 768 3.19 -21.00 0.45
CA HIS A 768 4.48 -20.44 0.81
C HIS A 768 5.09 -21.17 2.01
N ASN A 769 6.41 -21.27 2.00
CA ASN A 769 7.27 -21.89 3.02
C ASN A 769 6.84 -23.30 3.48
N PRO A 770 6.49 -24.22 2.55
CA PRO A 770 6.02 -25.55 2.93
C PRO A 770 7.05 -26.28 3.79
N ASN A 771 6.60 -26.89 4.89
CA ASN A 771 7.41 -27.59 5.89
C ASN A 771 8.53 -26.76 6.53
N GLY A 772 8.46 -25.42 6.43
CA GLY A 772 9.47 -24.53 6.98
C GLY A 772 10.82 -24.66 6.28
N CYS A 773 10.85 -25.11 5.01
CA CYS A 773 12.09 -25.35 4.28
C CYS A 773 12.91 -24.08 4.03
N MET A 774 12.24 -22.94 3.80
CA MET A 774 12.92 -21.66 3.52
C MET A 774 13.15 -20.85 4.79
N TYR A 775 12.22 -20.91 5.74
CA TYR A 775 12.33 -20.24 7.02
C TYR A 775 11.63 -21.02 8.13
N SER A 776 12.36 -21.26 9.21
CA SER A 776 11.84 -21.83 10.45
C SER A 776 12.60 -21.24 11.62
N ILE A 777 11.90 -21.00 12.71
CA ILE A 777 12.44 -20.55 13.97
C ILE A 777 12.84 -21.77 14.80
N PRO A 778 14.12 -21.94 15.20
CA PRO A 778 14.51 -23.03 16.08
C PRO A 778 13.90 -22.85 17.47
N LEU A 779 13.46 -23.91 18.14
CA LEU A 779 13.09 -23.89 19.57
C LEU A 779 14.33 -24.21 20.40
#